data_AF-A0AAD2E0W6-F1
#
_entry.id   AF-A0AAD2E0W6-F1
#
_cell.length_a   1.000
_cell.length_b   1.000
_cell.length_c   1.000
_cell.angle_alpha   90.00
_cell.angle_beta   90.00
_cell.angle_gamma   90.00
#
_symmetry.space_group_name_H-M   'P 1'
#
loop_
_entity.id
_entity.type
_entity.pdbx_description
1 polymer ?
#
loop_
_entity_poly.entity_id
_entity_poly.type
_entity_poly.pdbx_seq_one_letter_code
_entity_poly.pdbx_strand_id
1 'polypeptide(L)'
;MGPRKNCCSSINFDYSFKVLLIGDSGVGKSSLLLSFISNCQQFPQNLSPTIGVDFKIKLLTTGGKRLKLTIWDTAGQERFGTLASSYYRGAHGIILVYDVTRRETFTNLLKIWAKDLELYSTNPDCIKILVGNKVDKDSEREVTVEEGMALAQKHKCSFLECSAKTRENVQQCFKELTMKILEIPSLLEKGSTPVKNQILKQKQEEPYIYIYLITTSLQSQSSTLAMAYSSLCRRLIIACSILLAILVSGVNCVDIFHEWIVSVDNTINPVSVSQPVITINGMFPGPLINTTTNDVVHVNVFNNLDEPLLITWNGIQQRLNSWQDGVSGTNCPIKARSNWTYVFQTKDQIGTFTYFPSINFHKVAGGYGPIRVNNRNPILVPFPKPEAEFDLLIGDWFEADYKEIRSLVQEIWGIPDVMLMNGKAPYGYSNATDYESLTVTKGKTYRIRVSNVGSVFSFNFRIQNHKMVLVETEGSYTNQIILDSLDVHVGQSYSVLVTANQDEADYYMVASPKLFDTNFSNTPYLVGNGVLHYANSVATVGGPVPNGPDPFDIEFSINQAKSVRWNLTTGAARPNPQGTFNVSNITLTQTFILHGSKAEINGMLRYVVNNMSYLTPDTALKPADYFRNGSGVYELDAFPVRSVNDVATYGTSVVTGVHKGWLEIVFNNDHEVMDSWHLDGFGFYVVGFGEGEWTPESRNTYNLYDPVVRSTVQVYPGRWTAVSAFLDNPGMWNLRSQNLQHWYMGQEIYIRVHNDDPNPAKERPPPENLLLCGIFDESPSPSGAPAPQPR
;
A
#
# COMPACT_ATOMS: atom_id res chain seq x y z
N MET A 1 31.12 48.76 6.95
CA MET A 1 30.32 47.77 7.70
C MET A 1 31.21 46.57 8.00
N GLY A 2 31.36 46.21 9.28
CA GLY A 2 32.25 45.12 9.71
C GLY A 2 31.81 43.75 9.18
N PRO A 3 32.73 42.78 9.09
CA PRO A 3 32.44 41.47 8.51
C PRO A 3 31.72 40.58 9.54
N ARG A 4 30.59 39.97 9.15
CA ARG A 4 30.12 38.72 9.78
C ARG A 4 30.42 37.56 8.85
N LYS A 5 31.26 36.66 9.38
CA LYS A 5 31.82 35.46 8.77
C LYS A 5 30.73 34.40 8.54
N ASN A 6 30.65 33.87 7.31
CA ASN A 6 29.88 32.67 6.97
C ASN A 6 30.75 31.43 7.19
N CYS A 7 30.26 30.48 7.98
CA CYS A 7 30.86 29.15 8.13
C CYS A 7 29.76 28.11 8.42
N CYS A 8 29.54 27.15 7.52
CA CYS A 8 29.00 25.84 7.91
C CYS A 8 29.73 24.76 7.11
N SER A 9 30.73 24.18 7.77
CA SER A 9 31.56 23.05 7.39
C SER A 9 30.81 21.72 7.58
N SER A 10 31.24 20.66 6.88
CA SER A 10 30.84 19.28 7.19
C SER A 10 31.19 18.95 8.65
N ILE A 11 30.18 18.88 9.51
CA ILE A 11 30.37 18.72 10.96
C ILE A 11 30.65 17.25 11.26
N ASN A 12 31.93 16.85 11.20
CA ASN A 12 32.41 15.67 11.93
C ASN A 12 31.93 15.77 13.40
N PHE A 13 31.44 14.70 14.00
CA PHE A 13 31.10 14.69 15.43
C PHE A 13 31.96 13.64 16.12
N ASP A 14 32.37 13.94 17.36
CA ASP A 14 33.29 13.12 18.14
C ASP A 14 32.57 11.93 18.78
N TYR A 15 31.30 12.12 19.21
CA TYR A 15 30.49 11.07 19.85
C TYR A 15 29.02 11.16 19.47
N SER A 16 28.31 10.03 19.50
CA SER A 16 26.87 9.92 19.27
C SER A 16 26.17 9.27 20.46
N PHE A 17 25.17 9.94 21.04
CA PHE A 17 24.46 9.46 22.23
C PHE A 17 22.96 9.33 22.01
N LYS A 18 22.36 8.30 22.59
CA LYS A 18 20.91 8.05 22.63
C LYS A 18 20.35 8.59 23.96
N VAL A 19 19.39 9.50 23.89
CA VAL A 19 18.68 10.06 25.07
C VAL A 19 17.21 9.71 24.99
N LEU A 20 16.60 9.29 26.10
CA LEU A 20 15.17 8.94 26.16
C LEU A 20 14.44 9.88 27.14
N LEU A 21 13.29 10.41 26.74
CA LEU A 21 12.39 11.19 27.59
C LEU A 21 11.22 10.30 28.04
N ILE A 22 11.00 10.17 29.35
CA ILE A 22 9.93 9.35 29.92
C ILE A 22 9.15 10.11 30.99
N GLY A 23 7.92 9.67 31.25
CA GLY A 23 6.98 10.29 32.17
C GLY A 23 5.56 10.27 31.61
N ASP A 24 4.57 10.58 32.45
CA ASP A 24 3.16 10.47 32.08
C ASP A 24 2.77 11.34 30.87
N SER A 25 1.62 11.03 30.27
CA SER A 25 1.07 11.86 29.21
C SER A 25 0.78 13.29 29.71
N GLY A 26 1.07 14.29 28.86
CA GLY A 26 0.81 15.70 29.15
C GLY A 26 1.76 16.38 30.14
N VAL A 27 2.83 15.73 30.61
CA VAL A 27 3.86 16.37 31.47
C VAL A 27 4.78 17.35 30.72
N GLY A 28 4.74 17.34 29.38
CA GLY A 28 5.47 18.29 28.52
C GLY A 28 6.82 17.79 28.00
N LYS A 29 7.01 16.48 27.82
CA LYS A 29 8.21 15.87 27.22
C LYS A 29 8.50 16.39 25.81
N SER A 30 7.50 16.33 24.93
CA SER A 30 7.57 16.87 23.57
C SER A 30 7.83 18.37 23.55
N SER A 31 7.21 19.08 24.48
CA SER A 31 7.43 20.52 24.66
C SER A 31 8.86 20.83 25.08
N LEU A 32 9.45 20.07 26.01
CA LEU A 32 10.86 20.19 26.41
C LEU A 32 11.79 19.92 25.22
N LEU A 33 11.51 18.87 24.43
CA LEU A 33 12.29 18.53 23.24
C LEU A 33 12.25 19.64 22.19
N LEU A 34 11.06 20.12 21.85
CA LEU A 34 10.88 21.20 20.87
C LEU A 34 11.52 22.51 21.38
N SER A 35 11.38 22.82 22.66
CA SER A 35 12.01 23.99 23.30
C SER A 35 13.54 23.91 23.27
N PHE A 36 14.10 22.71 23.42
CA PHE A 36 15.55 22.47 23.31
C PHE A 36 16.07 22.61 21.87
N ILE A 37 15.32 22.13 20.88
CA ILE A 37 15.78 22.08 19.49
C ILE A 37 15.59 23.42 18.77
N SER A 38 14.50 24.13 19.04
CA SER A 38 14.08 25.31 18.29
C SER A 38 14.87 26.58 18.63
N ASN A 39 15.27 27.32 17.59
CA ASN A 39 15.92 28.63 17.72
C ASN A 39 14.90 29.81 17.67
N CYS A 40 13.59 29.54 17.55
CA CYS A 40 12.55 30.56 17.42
C CYS A 40 11.90 30.92 18.76
N GLN A 41 11.67 32.21 19.02
CA GLN A 41 11.05 32.72 20.26
C GLN A 41 9.56 32.37 20.44
N GLN A 42 8.86 31.88 19.41
CA GLN A 42 7.44 31.52 19.50
C GLN A 42 7.26 30.07 19.96
N PHE A 43 6.61 29.90 21.12
CA PHE A 43 6.23 28.59 21.65
C PHE A 43 4.89 28.15 21.02
N PRO A 44 4.78 26.92 20.47
CA PRO A 44 3.51 26.44 19.91
C PRO A 44 2.47 26.31 21.02
N GLN A 45 1.35 27.05 20.92
CA GLN A 45 0.38 27.11 22.01
C GLN A 45 -0.51 25.88 22.16
N ASN A 46 -0.54 24.97 21.18
CA ASN A 46 -1.36 23.74 21.23
C ASN A 46 -0.59 22.56 20.66
N LEU A 47 0.13 21.84 21.52
CA LEU A 47 0.73 20.55 21.20
C LEU A 47 -0.25 19.44 21.61
N SER A 48 -0.73 18.67 20.63
CA SER A 48 -1.51 17.46 20.89
C SER A 48 -0.65 16.40 21.60
N PRO A 49 -1.22 15.51 22.42
CA PRO A 49 -0.49 14.39 22.99
C PRO A 49 0.22 13.57 21.91
N THR A 50 1.47 13.19 22.15
CA THR A 50 2.25 12.36 21.22
C THR A 50 1.62 10.98 21.11
N ILE A 51 1.34 10.54 19.88
CA ILE A 51 0.87 9.19 19.57
C ILE A 51 2.09 8.36 19.20
N GLY A 52 2.44 7.35 20.03
CA GLY A 52 3.62 6.53 19.82
C GLY A 52 4.92 7.18 20.32
N VAL A 53 5.99 7.17 19.51
CA VAL A 53 7.31 7.72 19.85
C VAL A 53 7.83 8.55 18.67
N ASP A 54 8.27 9.78 18.93
CA ASP A 54 8.98 10.63 17.97
C ASP A 54 10.47 10.64 18.30
N PHE A 55 11.34 10.86 17.32
CA PHE A 55 12.77 11.05 17.58
C PHE A 55 13.31 12.27 16.82
N LYS A 56 14.26 12.96 17.45
CA LYS A 56 14.92 14.13 16.87
C LYS A 56 16.42 14.04 17.06
N ILE A 57 17.16 14.60 16.11
CA ILE A 57 18.63 14.67 16.15
C ILE A 57 19.04 16.12 16.42
N LYS A 58 19.89 16.33 17.43
CA LYS A 58 20.50 17.64 17.73
C LYS A 58 22.02 17.48 17.78
N LEU A 59 22.72 18.32 17.02
CA LEU A 59 24.16 18.51 17.15
C LEU A 59 24.42 19.62 18.18
N LEU A 60 25.25 19.35 19.18
CA LEU A 60 25.71 20.36 20.14
C LEU A 60 27.20 20.19 20.43
N THR A 61 27.82 21.23 20.96
CA THR A 61 29.22 21.17 21.42
C THR A 61 29.26 21.32 22.93
N THR A 62 29.74 20.28 23.62
CA THR A 62 29.82 20.22 25.08
C THR A 62 31.19 19.67 25.47
N GLY A 63 31.87 20.27 26.46
CA GLY A 63 33.19 19.83 26.89
C GLY A 63 34.29 19.90 25.80
N GLY A 64 34.13 20.78 24.81
CA GLY A 64 35.03 20.87 23.65
C GLY A 64 34.87 19.76 22.62
N LYS A 65 33.88 18.87 22.78
CA LYS A 65 33.54 17.78 21.86
C LYS A 65 32.24 18.07 21.12
N ARG A 66 32.18 17.73 19.84
CA ARG A 66 30.97 17.81 19.00
C ARG A 66 30.15 16.53 19.18
N LEU A 67 28.95 16.66 19.72
CA LEU A 67 28.08 15.54 20.06
C LEU A 67 26.87 15.48 19.13
N LYS A 68 26.51 14.27 18.71
CA LYS A 68 25.23 13.97 18.06
C LYS A 68 24.29 13.32 19.07
N LEU A 69 23.26 14.04 19.48
CA LEU A 69 22.19 13.46 20.31
C LEU A 69 21.05 12.96 19.45
N THR A 70 20.64 11.73 19.69
CA THR A 70 19.38 11.16 19.18
C THR A 70 18.43 11.09 20.37
N ILE A 71 17.47 12.01 20.42
CA ILE A 71 16.54 12.15 21.54
C ILE A 71 15.20 11.52 21.16
N TRP A 72 14.73 10.58 21.97
CA TRP A 72 13.50 9.83 21.79
C TRP A 72 12.43 10.40 22.74
N ASP A 73 11.34 10.91 22.19
CA ASP A 73 10.19 11.47 22.90
C ASP A 73 9.02 10.48 22.89
N THR A 74 8.54 10.11 24.07
CA THR A 74 7.48 9.09 24.21
C THR A 74 6.11 9.69 24.48
N ALA A 75 5.04 8.96 24.15
CA ALA A 75 3.65 9.35 24.44
C ALA A 75 3.37 9.52 25.95
N GLY A 76 4.03 8.73 26.80
CA GLY A 76 3.69 8.57 28.22
C GLY A 76 2.52 7.62 28.50
N GLN A 77 2.02 6.89 27.48
CA GLN A 77 0.98 5.86 27.60
C GLN A 77 1.49 4.44 27.25
N GLU A 78 2.75 4.31 26.85
CA GLU A 78 3.42 3.07 26.46
C GLU A 78 3.52 2.01 27.58
N ARG A 79 3.09 2.32 28.81
CA ARG A 79 3.05 1.43 29.98
C ARG A 79 2.16 0.19 29.83
N PHE A 80 1.39 0.08 28.75
CA PHE A 80 0.42 -1.00 28.52
C PHE A 80 0.82 -2.00 27.42
N GLY A 81 2.08 -1.99 26.92
CA GLY A 81 2.48 -2.89 25.84
C GLY A 81 3.96 -3.28 25.78
N THR A 82 4.25 -4.37 25.06
CA THR A 82 5.57 -5.00 24.89
C THR A 82 6.63 -4.09 24.22
N LEU A 83 6.18 -2.99 23.57
CA LEU A 83 7.04 -2.00 22.89
C LEU A 83 7.98 -1.23 23.84
N ALA A 84 7.62 -1.07 25.11
CA ALA A 84 8.37 -0.23 26.06
C ALA A 84 9.83 -0.67 26.22
N SER A 85 10.10 -1.98 26.30
CA SER A 85 11.44 -2.54 26.54
C SER A 85 12.49 -2.15 25.47
N SER A 86 12.05 -1.99 24.22
CA SER A 86 12.94 -1.69 23.09
C SER A 86 13.55 -0.28 23.16
N TYR A 87 12.84 0.68 23.76
CA TYR A 87 13.27 2.07 23.84
C TYR A 87 14.40 2.27 24.85
N TYR A 88 14.34 1.59 26.00
CA TYR A 88 15.37 1.63 27.04
C TYR A 88 16.69 1.02 26.59
N ARG A 89 16.66 0.08 25.63
CA ARG A 89 17.87 -0.60 25.14
C ARG A 89 18.87 0.38 24.52
N GLY A 90 20.08 0.38 25.05
CA GLY A 90 21.18 1.22 24.56
C GLY A 90 21.01 2.73 24.81
N ALA A 91 20.12 3.14 25.71
CA ALA A 91 20.07 4.54 26.17
C ALA A 91 21.38 4.90 26.90
N HIS A 92 21.92 6.07 26.60
CA HIS A 92 23.09 6.64 27.27
C HIS A 92 22.67 7.64 28.35
N GLY A 93 21.53 8.31 28.14
CA GLY A 93 20.90 9.20 29.12
C GLY A 93 19.38 9.06 29.12
N ILE A 94 18.76 9.24 30.29
CA ILE A 94 17.30 9.21 30.45
C ILE A 94 16.84 10.42 31.27
N ILE A 95 15.82 11.11 30.75
CA ILE A 95 15.17 12.26 31.40
C ILE A 95 13.78 11.84 31.87
N LEU A 96 13.59 11.82 33.19
CA LEU A 96 12.32 11.56 33.86
C LEU A 96 11.58 12.88 34.06
N VAL A 97 10.42 13.06 33.44
CA VAL A 97 9.69 14.32 33.46
C VAL A 97 8.37 14.16 34.22
N TYR A 98 8.12 15.05 35.18
CA TYR A 98 6.80 15.23 35.79
C TYR A 98 6.33 16.68 35.66
N ASP A 99 5.06 16.89 35.94
CA ASP A 99 4.41 18.20 35.94
C ASP A 99 4.31 18.73 37.37
N VAL A 100 4.91 19.89 37.67
CA VAL A 100 4.92 20.45 39.04
C VAL A 100 3.54 20.82 39.55
N THR A 101 2.56 20.98 38.67
CA THR A 101 1.16 21.28 39.02
C THR A 101 0.28 20.03 39.13
N ARG A 102 0.84 18.81 38.95
CA ARG A 102 0.09 17.55 39.04
C ARG A 102 0.85 16.50 39.86
N ARG A 103 0.54 16.40 41.15
CA ARG A 103 1.19 15.45 42.09
C ARG A 103 1.09 13.98 41.68
N GLU A 104 0.04 13.60 40.96
CA GLU A 104 -0.11 12.24 40.44
C GLU A 104 1.07 11.86 39.53
N THR A 105 1.51 12.77 38.65
CA THR A 105 2.60 12.51 37.70
C THR A 105 3.95 12.30 38.40
N PHE A 106 4.18 12.99 39.52
CA PHE A 106 5.33 12.79 40.39
C PHE A 106 5.28 11.44 41.11
N THR A 107 4.10 11.05 41.59
CA THR A 107 3.87 9.76 42.26
C THR A 107 3.99 8.57 41.28
N ASN A 108 3.63 8.75 40.02
CA ASN A 108 3.74 7.73 38.99
C ASN A 108 5.19 7.51 38.54
N LEU A 109 6.03 8.56 38.50
CA LEU A 109 7.49 8.40 38.30
C LEU A 109 8.10 7.43 39.31
N LEU A 110 7.67 7.52 40.57
CA LEU A 110 8.11 6.69 41.68
C LEU A 110 7.70 5.22 41.57
N LYS A 111 6.45 4.96 41.17
CA LYS A 111 5.85 3.62 41.26
C LYS A 111 6.01 2.80 39.99
N ILE A 112 6.06 3.47 38.84
CA ILE A 112 5.95 2.85 37.51
C ILE A 112 7.29 3.02 36.78
N TRP A 113 7.65 4.26 36.47
CA TRP A 113 8.79 4.55 35.61
C TRP A 113 10.14 4.14 36.21
N ALA A 114 10.29 4.21 37.54
CA ALA A 114 11.48 3.69 38.23
C ALA A 114 11.64 2.16 38.09
N LYS A 115 10.54 1.40 38.09
CA LYS A 115 10.57 -0.07 37.91
C LYS A 115 10.88 -0.46 36.47
N ASP A 116 10.29 0.23 35.50
CA ASP A 116 10.56 -0.01 34.08
C ASP A 116 12.03 0.27 33.73
N LEU A 117 12.61 1.29 34.34
CA LEU A 117 14.03 1.59 34.23
C LEU A 117 14.93 0.46 34.74
N GLU A 118 14.58 -0.15 35.86
CA GLU A 118 15.32 -1.28 36.42
C GLU A 118 15.16 -2.55 35.58
N LEU A 119 13.98 -2.77 35.00
CA LEU A 119 13.66 -3.98 34.25
C LEU A 119 14.21 -3.98 32.81
N TYR A 120 14.22 -2.82 32.15
CA TYR A 120 14.51 -2.73 30.71
C TYR A 120 15.80 -2.00 30.33
N SER A 121 16.43 -1.26 31.26
CA SER A 121 17.70 -0.61 30.95
C SER A 121 18.84 -1.62 30.81
N THR A 122 19.32 -1.82 29.59
CA THR A 122 20.44 -2.74 29.30
C THR A 122 21.82 -2.11 29.55
N ASN A 123 21.87 -0.85 29.98
CA ASN A 123 23.11 -0.10 30.22
C ASN A 123 23.18 0.32 31.70
N PRO A 124 24.04 -0.33 32.52
CA PRO A 124 24.11 -0.05 33.95
C PRO A 124 24.66 1.36 34.25
N ASP A 125 25.46 1.91 33.35
CA ASP A 125 26.10 3.22 33.50
C ASP A 125 25.23 4.38 32.96
N CYS A 126 23.98 4.12 32.59
CA CYS A 126 23.10 5.14 32.01
C CYS A 126 22.86 6.31 32.97
N ILE A 127 23.12 7.55 32.52
CA ILE A 127 22.88 8.76 33.31
C ILE A 127 21.39 9.06 33.39
N LYS A 128 20.91 9.42 34.58
CA LYS A 128 19.50 9.75 34.84
C LYS A 128 19.39 11.18 35.36
N ILE A 129 18.41 11.93 34.87
CA ILE A 129 18.04 13.25 35.36
C ILE A 129 16.52 13.32 35.57
N LEU A 130 16.11 13.83 36.72
CA LEU A 130 14.74 14.11 37.08
C LEU A 130 14.43 15.58 36.78
N VAL A 131 13.31 15.82 36.10
CA VAL A 131 12.87 17.14 35.66
C VAL A 131 11.46 17.43 36.13
N GLY A 132 11.31 18.45 36.98
CA GLY A 132 10.03 19.07 37.29
C GLY A 132 9.70 20.12 36.24
N ASN A 133 8.74 19.86 35.36
CA ASN A 133 8.38 20.76 34.25
C ASN A 133 7.15 21.62 34.58
N LYS A 134 6.99 22.73 33.85
CA LYS A 134 5.91 23.74 33.96
C LYS A 134 6.02 24.68 35.18
N VAL A 135 7.24 25.02 35.60
CA VAL A 135 7.44 26.02 36.67
C VAL A 135 6.91 27.42 36.35
N ASP A 136 6.57 27.70 35.09
CA ASP A 136 5.85 28.92 34.71
C ASP A 136 4.44 29.01 35.33
N LYS A 137 3.94 27.92 35.92
CA LYS A 137 2.67 27.84 36.65
C LYS A 137 2.88 27.68 38.16
N ASP A 138 3.80 28.44 38.74
CA ASP A 138 4.18 28.31 40.16
C ASP A 138 2.99 28.48 41.14
N SER A 139 2.00 29.30 40.79
CA SER A 139 0.77 29.47 41.59
C SER A 139 -0.12 28.22 41.67
N GLU A 140 0.03 27.29 40.73
CA GLU A 140 -0.69 26.01 40.66
C GLU A 140 0.18 24.83 41.17
N ARG A 141 1.33 25.12 41.81
CA ARG A 141 2.30 24.09 42.20
C ARG A 141 1.74 23.16 43.26
N GLU A 142 1.80 21.86 42.99
CA GLU A 142 1.44 20.79 43.91
C GLU A 142 2.65 20.02 44.45
N VAL A 143 3.83 20.14 43.84
CA VAL A 143 5.08 19.47 44.24
C VAL A 143 6.18 20.50 44.49
N THR A 144 6.75 20.51 45.70
CA THR A 144 7.79 21.47 46.07
C THR A 144 9.16 21.09 45.52
N VAL A 145 10.05 22.07 45.44
CA VAL A 145 11.43 21.86 44.97
C VAL A 145 12.16 20.87 45.88
N GLU A 146 11.94 20.95 47.19
CA GLU A 146 12.53 20.06 48.20
C GLU A 146 12.10 18.61 48.02
N GLU A 147 10.83 18.37 47.65
CA GLU A 147 10.34 17.03 47.35
C GLU A 147 10.98 16.45 46.08
N GLY A 148 11.13 17.26 45.04
CA GLY A 148 11.85 16.89 43.82
C GLY A 148 13.32 16.57 44.08
N MET A 149 13.99 17.38 44.91
CA MET A 149 15.38 17.16 45.33
C MET A 149 15.52 15.88 46.17
N ALA A 150 14.63 15.65 47.14
CA ALA A 150 14.62 14.45 47.96
C ALA A 150 14.43 13.19 47.10
N LEU A 151 13.59 13.27 46.06
CA LEU A 151 13.37 12.18 45.11
C LEU A 151 14.62 11.84 44.31
N ALA A 152 15.29 12.86 43.80
CA ALA A 152 16.50 12.68 43.01
C ALA A 152 17.64 12.09 43.84
N GLN A 153 17.78 12.54 45.10
CA GLN A 153 18.73 11.96 46.05
C GLN A 153 18.45 10.47 46.30
N LYS A 154 17.17 10.10 46.51
CA LYS A 154 16.77 8.71 46.73
C LYS A 154 17.12 7.80 45.55
N HIS A 155 16.94 8.27 44.32
CA HIS A 155 17.20 7.49 43.10
C HIS A 155 18.58 7.74 42.47
N LYS A 156 19.48 8.44 43.18
CA LYS A 156 20.84 8.78 42.74
C LYS A 156 20.88 9.42 41.33
N CYS A 157 19.94 10.31 41.05
CA CYS A 157 19.87 11.05 39.79
C CYS A 157 20.01 12.55 40.01
N SER A 158 20.23 13.29 38.92
CA SER A 158 20.33 14.76 38.97
C SER A 158 18.94 15.38 39.00
N PHE A 159 18.77 16.57 39.57
CA PHE A 159 17.47 17.26 39.61
C PHE A 159 17.56 18.67 39.02
N LEU A 160 16.62 19.00 38.13
CA LEU A 160 16.38 20.37 37.68
C LEU A 160 14.89 20.64 37.55
N GLU A 161 14.47 21.87 37.83
CA GLU A 161 13.16 22.34 37.42
C GLU A 161 13.26 23.14 36.12
N CYS A 162 12.32 22.91 35.20
CA CYS A 162 12.31 23.50 33.87
C CYS A 162 10.94 24.09 33.53
N SER A 163 10.93 25.09 32.65
CA SER A 163 9.71 25.45 31.92
C SER A 163 9.99 25.33 30.43
N ALA A 164 9.35 24.36 29.78
CA ALA A 164 9.38 24.25 28.33
C ALA A 164 8.88 25.56 27.66
N LYS A 165 7.90 26.24 28.27
CA LYS A 165 7.24 27.44 27.75
C LYS A 165 8.14 28.67 27.80
N THR A 166 8.73 28.96 28.96
CA THR A 166 9.65 30.11 29.12
C THR A 166 11.08 29.79 28.73
N ARG A 167 11.38 28.51 28.46
CA ARG A 167 12.71 27.94 28.19
C ARG A 167 13.65 27.93 29.40
N GLU A 168 13.11 28.21 30.59
CA GLU A 168 13.87 28.17 31.83
C GLU A 168 14.47 26.79 32.06
N ASN A 169 15.79 26.75 32.29
CA ASN A 169 16.62 25.56 32.54
C ASN A 169 16.59 24.43 31.49
N VAL A 170 15.85 24.57 30.38
CA VAL A 170 15.76 23.54 29.33
C VAL A 170 17.12 23.24 28.71
N GLN A 171 17.87 24.27 28.31
CA GLN A 171 19.22 24.09 27.74
C GLN A 171 20.20 23.52 28.77
N GLN A 172 20.09 23.97 30.03
CA GLN A 172 20.94 23.51 31.13
C GLN A 172 20.71 22.02 31.41
N CYS A 173 19.45 21.56 31.41
CA CYS A 173 19.09 20.16 31.61
C CYS A 173 19.79 19.22 30.62
N PHE A 174 19.67 19.48 29.31
CA PHE A 174 20.31 18.65 28.29
C PHE A 174 21.84 18.78 28.31
N LYS A 175 22.37 19.98 28.62
CA LYS A 175 23.82 20.19 28.73
C LYS A 175 24.41 19.41 29.90
N GLU A 176 23.79 19.46 31.07
CA GLU A 176 24.24 18.72 32.26
C GLU A 176 24.19 17.21 32.03
N LEU A 177 23.12 16.71 31.41
CA LEU A 177 23.01 15.31 31.01
C LEU A 177 24.20 14.91 30.12
N THR A 178 24.49 15.70 29.08
CA THR A 178 25.60 15.37 28.17
C THR A 178 26.98 15.47 28.80
N MET A 179 27.22 16.41 29.71
CA MET A 179 28.47 16.50 30.46
C MET A 179 28.70 15.24 31.29
N LYS A 180 27.69 14.80 32.04
CA LYS A 180 27.78 13.58 32.85
C LYS A 180 27.97 12.31 32.01
N ILE A 181 27.36 12.24 30.82
CA ILE A 181 27.61 11.14 29.88
C ILE A 181 29.07 11.13 29.42
N LEU A 182 29.66 12.31 29.15
CA LEU A 182 31.06 12.43 28.73
C LEU A 182 32.08 12.04 29.82
N GLU A 183 31.69 12.13 31.09
CA GLU A 183 32.54 11.77 32.23
C GLU A 183 32.65 10.24 32.43
N ILE A 184 31.79 9.44 31.78
CA ILE A 184 31.79 7.98 31.91
C ILE A 184 32.45 7.31 30.69
N PRO A 185 33.66 6.73 30.83
CA PRO A 185 34.39 6.13 29.72
C PRO A 185 33.67 4.98 29.02
N SER A 186 32.92 4.14 29.75
CA SER A 186 32.18 3.00 29.19
C SER A 186 31.05 3.42 28.23
N LEU A 187 30.52 4.65 28.38
CA LEU A 187 29.53 5.23 27.48
C LEU A 187 30.17 5.83 26.21
N LEU A 188 31.49 6.09 26.22
CA LEU A 188 32.23 6.62 25.08
C LEU A 188 32.66 5.51 24.11
N GLU A 189 33.07 4.34 24.62
CA GLU A 189 33.55 3.21 23.80
C GLU A 189 32.43 2.53 22.99
N LYS A 190 31.20 2.47 23.52
CA LYS A 190 30.03 1.93 22.80
C LYS A 190 29.42 2.91 21.78
N GLY A 191 29.87 4.18 21.78
CA GLY A 191 29.39 5.24 20.90
C GLY A 191 30.14 5.40 19.57
N SER A 192 31.18 4.58 19.31
CA SER A 192 31.98 4.63 18.10
C SER A 192 31.80 3.40 17.21
N THR A 193 31.06 3.53 16.11
CA THR A 193 31.23 2.67 14.93
C THR A 193 32.19 3.38 13.96
N PRO A 194 33.45 2.91 13.79
CA PRO A 194 34.31 3.40 12.71
C PRO A 194 33.88 2.74 11.40
N VAL A 195 33.54 3.56 10.40
CA VAL A 195 33.35 3.14 9.01
C VAL A 195 34.70 2.61 8.49
N LYS A 196 34.85 1.28 8.35
CA LYS A 196 35.96 0.67 7.61
C LYS A 196 35.50 0.30 6.20
N ASN A 197 36.07 0.99 5.22
CA ASN A 197 36.01 0.65 3.80
C ASN A 197 36.69 -0.72 3.57
N GLN A 198 35.99 -1.65 2.94
CA GLN A 198 36.61 -2.74 2.17
C GLN A 198 36.06 -2.67 0.74
N ILE A 199 36.80 -1.98 -0.13
CA ILE A 199 36.73 -2.17 -1.58
C ILE A 199 37.76 -3.23 -1.95
N LEU A 200 37.30 -4.16 -2.79
CA LEU A 200 38.04 -5.24 -3.42
C LEU A 200 39.39 -4.80 -3.98
N LYS A 201 40.39 -5.65 -3.73
CA LYS A 201 41.61 -5.74 -4.54
C LYS A 201 41.22 -5.97 -6.00
N GLN A 202 41.57 -5.03 -6.87
CA GLN A 202 41.99 -5.36 -8.22
C GLN A 202 43.35 -4.74 -8.49
N LYS A 203 44.17 -5.54 -9.15
CA LYS A 203 45.61 -5.50 -9.32
C LYS A 203 45.87 -5.00 -10.74
N GLN A 204 46.71 -3.98 -10.90
CA GLN A 204 47.65 -3.79 -12.03
C GLN A 204 48.36 -2.45 -11.83
N GLU A 205 49.61 -2.49 -11.37
CA GLU A 205 50.83 -2.36 -12.18
C GLU A 205 51.27 -0.89 -12.33
N GLU A 206 52.18 -0.50 -11.44
CA GLU A 206 53.19 0.54 -11.66
C GLU A 206 54.30 -0.05 -12.58
N PRO A 207 55.22 0.73 -13.23
CA PRO A 207 56.12 1.62 -12.47
C PRO A 207 56.91 2.76 -13.20
N TYR A 208 57.66 3.53 -12.37
CA TYR A 208 58.99 4.16 -12.63
C TYR A 208 59.06 5.53 -13.36
N ILE A 209 59.90 6.55 -13.03
CA ILE A 209 60.88 6.85 -11.95
C ILE A 209 61.64 8.21 -12.23
N TYR A 210 62.46 8.71 -11.26
CA TYR A 210 63.62 9.68 -11.29
C TYR A 210 63.35 11.21 -11.35
N ILE A 211 63.41 12.00 -10.25
CA ILE A 211 64.52 12.66 -9.46
C ILE A 211 65.17 13.91 -10.11
N TYR A 212 65.30 15.00 -9.32
CA TYR A 212 66.48 15.88 -9.01
C TYR A 212 65.98 17.29 -8.65
N LEU A 213 65.99 17.73 -7.37
CA LEU A 213 67.08 18.31 -6.55
C LEU A 213 67.29 19.83 -6.70
N ILE A 214 67.20 20.51 -5.54
CA ILE A 214 68.10 21.54 -5.01
C ILE A 214 67.90 23.04 -5.40
N THR A 215 67.48 23.80 -4.36
CA THR A 215 67.95 25.12 -3.84
C THR A 215 68.23 26.28 -4.80
N THR A 216 68.02 27.58 -4.53
CA THR A 216 67.68 28.41 -3.36
C THR A 216 67.53 29.83 -3.94
N SER A 217 66.56 30.63 -3.49
CA SER A 217 66.77 32.05 -3.12
C SER A 217 65.47 32.68 -2.64
N LEU A 218 65.60 33.55 -1.64
CA LEU A 218 64.56 34.23 -0.88
C LEU A 218 64.02 35.47 -1.62
N GLN A 219 62.71 35.71 -1.44
CA GLN A 219 61.97 37.00 -1.45
C GLN A 219 62.02 37.84 -2.75
N SER A 220 60.92 38.38 -3.30
CA SER A 220 59.68 38.90 -2.72
C SER A 220 58.58 39.04 -3.79
N GLN A 221 57.33 39.13 -3.31
CA GLN A 221 56.03 39.48 -3.93
C GLN A 221 56.08 40.12 -5.32
N SER A 222 55.28 39.73 -6.33
CA SER A 222 53.81 39.77 -6.40
C SER A 222 53.34 39.44 -7.84
N SER A 223 52.05 39.10 -8.00
CA SER A 223 51.26 39.04 -9.26
C SER A 223 51.14 37.69 -10.03
N THR A 224 50.22 36.84 -9.58
CA THR A 224 49.60 35.77 -10.39
C THR A 224 48.12 35.62 -10.01
N LEU A 225 47.25 36.32 -10.75
CA LEU A 225 45.79 36.25 -10.51
C LEU A 225 44.94 36.05 -11.79
N ALA A 226 45.49 36.15 -13.01
CA ALA A 226 44.65 36.13 -14.21
C ALA A 226 44.42 34.74 -14.86
N MET A 227 45.39 33.82 -14.83
CA MET A 227 45.25 32.51 -15.52
C MET A 227 44.58 31.40 -14.69
N ALA A 228 44.32 31.62 -13.39
CA ALA A 228 43.64 30.65 -12.54
C ALA A 228 42.10 30.65 -12.70
N TYR A 229 41.52 31.74 -13.22
CA TYR A 229 40.06 31.95 -13.22
C TYR A 229 39.29 31.01 -14.16
N SER A 230 39.83 30.64 -15.33
CA SER A 230 39.09 29.77 -16.28
C SER A 230 39.00 28.32 -15.79
N SER A 231 40.07 27.80 -15.18
CA SER A 231 40.11 26.45 -14.58
C SER A 231 39.28 26.38 -13.30
N LEU A 232 39.30 27.44 -12.49
CA LEU A 232 38.52 27.52 -11.25
C LEU A 232 37.02 27.61 -11.53
N CYS A 233 36.59 28.40 -12.53
CA CYS A 233 35.19 28.47 -12.94
C CYS A 233 34.67 27.11 -13.43
N ARG A 234 35.46 26.37 -14.20
CA ARG A 234 35.06 25.03 -14.68
C ARG A 234 34.93 24.02 -13.54
N ARG A 235 35.84 24.08 -12.56
CA ARG A 235 35.80 23.23 -11.35
C ARG A 235 34.67 23.61 -10.39
N LEU A 236 34.34 24.90 -10.30
CA LEU A 236 33.21 25.42 -9.50
C LEU A 236 31.86 24.99 -10.09
N ILE A 237 31.71 25.03 -11.43
CA ILE A 237 30.49 24.57 -12.09
C ILE A 237 30.28 23.07 -11.83
N ILE A 238 31.33 22.26 -12.02
CA ILE A 238 31.26 20.80 -11.76
C ILE A 238 30.97 20.52 -10.28
N ALA A 239 31.62 21.22 -9.35
CA ALA A 239 31.38 21.06 -7.92
C ALA A 239 29.97 21.48 -7.50
N CYS A 240 29.43 22.56 -8.08
CA CYS A 240 28.05 22.98 -7.86
C CYS A 240 27.04 21.98 -8.43
N SER A 241 27.29 21.40 -9.61
CA SER A 241 26.45 20.35 -10.19
C SER A 241 26.45 19.08 -9.32
N ILE A 242 27.59 18.70 -8.75
CA ILE A 242 27.71 17.54 -7.85
C ILE A 242 27.01 17.84 -6.50
N LEU A 243 27.14 19.05 -5.96
CA LEU A 243 26.45 19.43 -4.72
C LEU A 243 24.92 19.48 -4.90
N LEU A 244 24.44 19.94 -6.08
CA LEU A 244 23.02 19.92 -6.43
C LEU A 244 22.51 18.47 -6.52
N ALA A 245 23.28 17.57 -7.12
CA ALA A 245 22.94 16.14 -7.19
C ALA A 245 22.89 15.45 -5.80
N ILE A 246 23.75 15.86 -4.87
CA ILE A 246 23.81 15.30 -3.50
C ILE A 246 22.70 15.85 -2.59
N LEU A 247 22.22 17.09 -2.82
CA LEU A 247 21.08 17.66 -2.09
C LEU A 247 19.73 17.06 -2.52
N VAL A 248 19.65 16.43 -3.69
CA VAL A 248 18.44 15.77 -4.21
C VAL A 248 18.27 14.33 -3.69
N SER A 249 19.29 13.72 -3.07
CA SER A 249 19.19 12.38 -2.46
C SER A 249 18.68 12.43 -1.01
N GLY A 250 17.61 13.21 -0.78
CA GLY A 250 16.72 13.01 0.37
C GLY A 250 15.85 11.78 0.14
N VAL A 251 15.10 11.36 1.15
CA VAL A 251 14.11 10.28 1.05
C VAL A 251 13.02 10.71 0.05
N ASN A 252 13.24 10.45 -1.25
CA ASN A 252 12.31 10.84 -2.31
C ASN A 252 11.13 9.86 -2.31
N CYS A 253 9.93 10.39 -2.13
CA CYS A 253 8.76 9.87 -2.83
C CYS A 253 9.01 10.19 -4.31
N VAL A 254 8.97 9.19 -5.18
CA VAL A 254 9.17 9.40 -6.62
C VAL A 254 7.81 9.58 -7.27
N ASP A 255 7.65 10.65 -8.03
CA ASP A 255 6.54 10.81 -8.96
C ASP A 255 6.85 10.00 -10.23
N ILE A 256 5.99 9.02 -10.53
CA ILE A 256 6.06 8.18 -11.72
C ILE A 256 4.97 8.65 -12.66
N PHE A 257 5.35 9.01 -13.89
CA PHE A 257 4.42 9.52 -14.89
C PHE A 257 4.23 8.51 -16.02
N HIS A 258 2.96 8.24 -16.33
CA HIS A 258 2.55 7.43 -17.47
C HIS A 258 1.60 8.24 -18.35
N GLU A 259 1.86 8.22 -19.66
CA GLU A 259 0.91 8.69 -20.67
C GLU A 259 0.33 7.46 -21.37
N TRP A 260 -0.98 7.30 -21.27
CA TRP A 260 -1.72 6.15 -21.78
C TRP A 260 -2.67 6.59 -22.88
N ILE A 261 -2.46 6.07 -24.07
CA ILE A 261 -3.39 6.19 -25.19
C ILE A 261 -4.23 4.92 -25.21
N VAL A 262 -5.51 5.04 -24.86
CA VAL A 262 -6.46 3.92 -24.86
C VAL A 262 -7.22 3.90 -26.17
N SER A 263 -7.01 2.87 -26.98
CA SER A 263 -7.57 2.79 -28.33
C SER A 263 -8.03 1.39 -28.67
N VAL A 264 -8.99 1.29 -29.60
CA VAL A 264 -9.30 0.02 -30.25
C VAL A 264 -8.24 -0.27 -31.30
N ASP A 265 -7.70 -1.49 -31.27
CA ASP A 265 -6.80 -2.05 -32.28
C ASP A 265 -7.43 -3.31 -32.87
N ASN A 266 -7.60 -3.34 -34.20
CA ASN A 266 -8.15 -4.48 -34.93
C ASN A 266 -7.05 -5.35 -35.59
N THR A 267 -5.78 -4.99 -35.39
CA THR A 267 -4.63 -5.73 -35.93
C THR A 267 -4.10 -6.76 -34.94
N ILE A 268 -4.37 -6.59 -33.65
CA ILE A 268 -4.10 -7.59 -32.61
C ILE A 268 -5.21 -8.63 -32.64
N ASN A 269 -4.84 -9.88 -32.86
CA ASN A 269 -5.76 -11.01 -32.89
C ASN A 269 -5.26 -12.06 -31.89
N PRO A 270 -5.71 -12.03 -30.61
CA PRO A 270 -5.31 -12.99 -29.58
C PRO A 270 -5.64 -14.44 -29.98
N VAL A 271 -6.73 -14.58 -30.72
CA VAL A 271 -7.28 -15.80 -31.30
C VAL A 271 -7.49 -15.57 -32.80
N SER A 272 -7.87 -16.61 -33.54
CA SER A 272 -7.93 -16.53 -35.01
C SER A 272 -9.03 -15.64 -35.58
N VAL A 273 -10.01 -15.28 -34.74
CA VAL A 273 -11.11 -14.38 -35.10
C VAL A 273 -10.69 -12.94 -34.88
N SER A 274 -10.82 -12.12 -35.92
CA SER A 274 -10.55 -10.68 -35.84
C SER A 274 -11.68 -9.95 -35.14
N GLN A 275 -11.33 -9.16 -34.14
CA GLN A 275 -12.27 -8.42 -33.30
C GLN A 275 -11.56 -7.20 -32.68
N PRO A 276 -12.30 -6.17 -32.23
CA PRO A 276 -11.70 -5.01 -31.60
C PRO A 276 -11.07 -5.34 -30.24
N VAL A 277 -9.76 -5.11 -30.11
CA VAL A 277 -9.03 -5.22 -28.85
C VAL A 277 -8.79 -3.82 -28.27
N ILE A 278 -9.17 -3.58 -27.03
CA ILE A 278 -8.81 -2.36 -26.31
C ILE A 278 -7.35 -2.48 -25.86
N THR A 279 -6.51 -1.60 -26.38
CA THR A 279 -5.07 -1.53 -26.10
C THR A 279 -4.74 -0.28 -25.31
N ILE A 280 -3.63 -0.33 -24.58
CA ILE A 280 -3.00 0.84 -23.96
C ILE A 280 -1.63 1.01 -24.60
N ASN A 281 -1.41 2.15 -25.27
CA ASN A 281 -0.18 2.41 -26.04
C ASN A 281 0.11 1.33 -27.10
N GLY A 282 -0.95 0.77 -27.71
CA GLY A 282 -0.83 -0.33 -28.68
C GLY A 282 -0.42 -1.67 -28.07
N MET A 283 -0.45 -1.81 -26.74
CA MET A 283 -0.12 -3.04 -26.03
C MET A 283 -1.39 -3.76 -25.56
N PHE A 284 -1.40 -5.08 -25.73
CA PHE A 284 -2.35 -6.00 -25.09
C PHE A 284 -1.59 -7.25 -24.61
N PRO A 285 -1.65 -7.58 -23.29
CA PRO A 285 -2.17 -6.77 -22.20
C PRO A 285 -1.47 -5.41 -22.06
N GLY A 286 -2.07 -4.50 -21.30
CA GLY A 286 -1.55 -3.16 -21.07
C GLY A 286 -0.18 -3.13 -20.36
N PRO A 287 0.51 -1.98 -20.38
CA PRO A 287 1.85 -1.82 -19.82
C PRO A 287 1.91 -2.01 -18.30
N LEU A 288 3.02 -2.54 -17.80
CA LEU A 288 3.28 -2.67 -16.37
C LEU A 288 3.40 -1.29 -15.69
N ILE A 289 2.61 -1.06 -14.63
CA ILE A 289 2.92 -0.02 -13.64
C ILE A 289 3.89 -0.60 -12.62
N ASN A 290 5.16 -0.22 -12.71
CA ASN A 290 6.19 -0.66 -11.79
C ASN A 290 6.54 0.47 -10.81
N THR A 291 6.08 0.35 -9.57
CA THR A 291 6.22 1.39 -8.56
C THR A 291 6.82 0.81 -7.28
N THR A 292 7.41 1.65 -6.43
CA THR A 292 7.81 1.25 -5.07
C THR A 292 6.77 1.74 -4.07
N THR A 293 6.67 1.06 -2.93
CA THR A 293 5.85 1.53 -1.81
C THR A 293 6.14 3.00 -1.51
N ASN A 294 5.07 3.79 -1.32
CA ASN A 294 5.06 5.23 -1.04
C ASN A 294 5.36 6.16 -2.22
N ASP A 295 5.63 5.65 -3.42
CA ASP A 295 5.68 6.46 -4.63
C ASP A 295 4.29 6.98 -5.03
N VAL A 296 4.27 8.07 -5.79
CA VAL A 296 3.06 8.68 -6.36
C VAL A 296 3.03 8.38 -7.84
N VAL A 297 1.95 7.78 -8.31
CA VAL A 297 1.74 7.39 -9.70
C VAL A 297 0.76 8.37 -10.33
N HIS A 298 1.17 8.97 -11.44
CA HIS A 298 0.37 9.83 -12.31
C HIS A 298 0.12 9.09 -13.61
N VAL A 299 -1.14 8.85 -13.95
CA VAL A 299 -1.54 8.20 -15.20
C VAL A 299 -2.47 9.13 -15.96
N ASN A 300 -1.95 9.78 -16.99
CA ASN A 300 -2.73 10.58 -17.92
C ASN A 300 -3.33 9.68 -19.00
N VAL A 301 -4.64 9.46 -18.92
CA VAL A 301 -5.39 8.56 -19.81
C VAL A 301 -6.05 9.38 -20.91
N PHE A 302 -5.56 9.23 -22.14
CA PHE A 302 -6.20 9.74 -23.36
C PHE A 302 -7.19 8.69 -23.88
N ASN A 303 -8.49 9.02 -23.81
CA ASN A 303 -9.54 8.14 -24.29
C ASN A 303 -9.73 8.32 -25.82
N ASN A 304 -9.12 7.44 -26.62
CA ASN A 304 -9.29 7.37 -28.07
C ASN A 304 -10.38 6.37 -28.49
N LEU A 305 -11.17 5.84 -27.56
CA LEU A 305 -12.37 5.07 -27.86
C LEU A 305 -13.49 6.01 -28.36
N ASP A 306 -14.54 5.43 -28.91
CA ASP A 306 -15.78 6.13 -29.28
C ASP A 306 -16.81 6.15 -28.14
N GLU A 307 -16.44 5.65 -26.96
CA GLU A 307 -17.28 5.55 -25.77
C GLU A 307 -16.60 6.15 -24.54
N PRO A 308 -17.34 6.57 -23.50
CA PRO A 308 -16.76 6.99 -22.24
C PRO A 308 -15.94 5.88 -21.58
N LEU A 309 -14.88 6.27 -20.86
CA LEU A 309 -13.93 5.35 -20.23
C LEU A 309 -13.68 5.71 -18.77
N LEU A 310 -13.50 4.69 -17.94
CA LEU A 310 -12.89 4.78 -16.62
C LEU A 310 -11.92 3.61 -16.44
N ILE A 311 -10.82 3.84 -15.72
CA ILE A 311 -9.86 2.80 -15.32
C ILE A 311 -9.89 2.69 -13.79
N THR A 312 -10.04 1.47 -13.28
CA THR A 312 -9.91 1.18 -11.85
C THR A 312 -8.59 0.46 -11.54
N TRP A 313 -8.13 0.61 -10.29
CA TRP A 313 -6.83 0.15 -9.80
C TRP A 313 -7.03 -0.99 -8.80
N ASN A 314 -7.45 -2.15 -9.30
CA ASN A 314 -7.90 -3.31 -8.52
C ASN A 314 -6.94 -3.66 -7.37
N GLY A 315 -7.38 -3.40 -6.14
CA GLY A 315 -6.65 -3.67 -4.90
C GLY A 315 -5.73 -2.55 -4.41
N ILE A 316 -5.53 -1.46 -5.16
CA ILE A 316 -4.87 -0.25 -4.68
C ILE A 316 -5.82 0.50 -3.75
N GLN A 317 -5.40 0.76 -2.52
CA GLN A 317 -6.26 1.27 -1.45
C GLN A 317 -6.55 2.76 -1.54
N GLN A 318 -5.92 3.50 -2.45
CA GLN A 318 -6.25 4.91 -2.69
C GLN A 318 -6.37 5.77 -1.42
N ARG A 319 -5.40 5.63 -0.50
CA ARG A 319 -5.52 6.14 0.87
C ARG A 319 -5.91 7.62 0.92
N LEU A 320 -7.07 7.90 1.51
CA LEU A 320 -7.74 9.19 1.65
C LEU A 320 -8.13 9.84 0.31
N ASN A 321 -8.30 9.08 -0.77
CA ASN A 321 -8.42 9.63 -2.11
C ASN A 321 -9.37 8.83 -3.01
N SER A 322 -10.64 8.67 -2.62
CA SER A 322 -11.62 7.95 -3.43
C SER A 322 -11.93 8.63 -4.77
N TRP A 323 -11.52 9.91 -4.95
CA TRP A 323 -11.56 10.63 -6.23
C TRP A 323 -10.73 9.99 -7.35
N GLN A 324 -9.87 9.03 -7.04
CA GLN A 324 -8.93 8.40 -7.98
C GLN A 324 -9.24 6.92 -8.21
N ASP A 325 -10.36 6.45 -7.67
CA ASP A 325 -10.74 5.04 -7.63
C ASP A 325 -11.17 4.50 -9.00
N GLY A 326 -11.86 5.35 -9.79
CA GLY A 326 -12.11 5.09 -11.19
C GLY A 326 -13.24 4.11 -11.46
N VAL A 327 -14.33 4.21 -10.70
CA VAL A 327 -15.59 3.47 -10.93
C VAL A 327 -16.77 4.45 -11.04
N SER A 328 -17.91 3.98 -11.55
CA SER A 328 -19.05 4.86 -11.93
C SER A 328 -19.61 5.69 -10.77
N GLY A 329 -19.56 5.19 -9.53
CA GLY A 329 -20.01 5.94 -8.36
C GLY A 329 -18.98 6.96 -7.84
N THR A 330 -17.69 6.78 -8.09
CA THR A 330 -16.63 7.69 -7.59
C THR A 330 -16.22 8.74 -8.60
N ASN A 331 -16.29 8.42 -9.90
CA ASN A 331 -15.78 9.26 -10.98
C ASN A 331 -16.80 9.45 -12.10
N CYS A 332 -16.89 10.68 -12.61
CA CYS A 332 -17.51 10.92 -13.90
C CYS A 332 -16.59 10.37 -15.02
N PRO A 333 -17.13 9.70 -16.06
CA PRO A 333 -16.32 9.09 -17.11
C PRO A 333 -15.49 10.08 -17.93
N ILE A 334 -14.32 9.64 -18.39
CA ILE A 334 -13.51 10.35 -19.38
C ILE A 334 -14.26 10.28 -20.72
N LYS A 335 -14.78 11.41 -21.20
CA LYS A 335 -15.54 11.48 -22.47
C LYS A 335 -14.66 11.02 -23.65
N ALA A 336 -15.27 10.47 -24.69
CA ALA A 336 -14.55 10.09 -25.91
C ALA A 336 -13.74 11.27 -26.45
N ARG A 337 -12.51 11.00 -26.93
CA ARG A 337 -11.57 12.02 -27.44
C ARG A 337 -11.12 13.07 -26.42
N SER A 338 -11.28 12.79 -25.12
CA SER A 338 -10.76 13.62 -24.03
C SER A 338 -9.73 12.86 -23.20
N ASN A 339 -9.15 13.53 -22.20
CA ASN A 339 -8.22 12.88 -21.29
C ASN A 339 -8.50 13.25 -19.83
N TRP A 340 -7.94 12.46 -18.93
CA TRP A 340 -7.92 12.77 -17.51
C TRP A 340 -6.72 12.11 -16.85
N THR A 341 -6.19 12.79 -15.82
CA THR A 341 -5.02 12.29 -15.08
C THR A 341 -5.45 11.77 -13.72
N TYR A 342 -5.23 10.47 -13.52
CA TYR A 342 -5.31 9.82 -12.22
C TYR A 342 -4.01 10.08 -11.44
N VAL A 343 -4.11 10.41 -10.15
CA VAL A 343 -2.96 10.65 -9.27
C VAL A 343 -3.15 9.95 -7.93
N PHE A 344 -2.43 8.85 -7.72
CA PHE A 344 -2.56 8.04 -6.51
C PHE A 344 -1.23 7.64 -5.90
N GLN A 345 -1.27 7.32 -4.60
CA GLN A 345 -0.09 6.90 -3.86
C GLN A 345 -0.31 5.48 -3.34
N THR A 346 0.65 4.58 -3.61
CA THR A 346 0.59 3.20 -3.12
C THR A 346 0.93 3.07 -1.63
N LYS A 347 1.38 4.18 -1.02
CA LYS A 347 1.62 4.38 0.42
C LYS A 347 2.40 3.24 1.06
N ASP A 348 1.72 2.33 1.75
CA ASP A 348 2.29 1.24 2.53
C ASP A 348 2.09 -0.12 1.87
N GLN A 349 1.40 -0.17 0.72
CA GLN A 349 1.21 -1.37 -0.08
C GLN A 349 2.50 -1.81 -0.74
N ILE A 350 2.55 -3.11 -0.98
CA ILE A 350 3.53 -3.87 -1.74
C ILE A 350 2.77 -5.04 -2.37
N GLY A 351 3.32 -5.73 -3.35
CA GLY A 351 2.73 -6.96 -3.88
C GLY A 351 2.33 -6.88 -5.35
N THR A 352 1.30 -7.64 -5.69
CA THR A 352 0.81 -7.86 -7.06
C THR A 352 -0.64 -7.39 -7.16
N PHE A 353 -0.91 -6.48 -8.09
CA PHE A 353 -2.24 -5.93 -8.35
C PHE A 353 -2.45 -5.79 -9.86
N THR A 354 -3.65 -5.36 -10.27
CA THR A 354 -4.00 -5.14 -11.68
C THR A 354 -4.77 -3.85 -11.84
N TYR A 355 -4.90 -3.37 -13.08
CA TYR A 355 -5.85 -2.34 -13.45
C TYR A 355 -6.68 -2.82 -14.64
N PHE A 356 -7.87 -2.25 -14.82
CA PHE A 356 -8.72 -2.55 -15.98
C PHE A 356 -9.82 -1.49 -16.19
N PRO A 357 -10.47 -1.46 -17.38
CA PRO A 357 -11.61 -0.59 -17.64
C PRO A 357 -12.87 -1.00 -16.86
N SER A 358 -13.45 -0.08 -16.10
CA SER A 358 -14.51 -0.39 -15.12
C SER A 358 -15.95 -0.17 -15.60
N ILE A 359 -16.14 0.34 -16.83
CA ILE A 359 -17.47 0.64 -17.37
C ILE A 359 -17.64 0.07 -18.78
N ASN A 360 -18.89 0.12 -19.29
CA ASN A 360 -19.22 -0.20 -20.67
C ASN A 360 -18.82 -1.60 -21.14
N PHE A 361 -18.62 -2.53 -20.19
CA PHE A 361 -18.17 -3.90 -20.44
C PHE A 361 -16.79 -3.99 -21.11
N HIS A 362 -16.02 -2.90 -21.12
CA HIS A 362 -14.75 -2.78 -21.85
C HIS A 362 -13.69 -3.81 -21.43
N LYS A 363 -13.73 -4.31 -20.20
CA LYS A 363 -12.78 -5.31 -19.68
C LYS A 363 -12.69 -6.58 -20.54
N VAL A 364 -13.80 -7.04 -21.15
CA VAL A 364 -13.77 -8.25 -22.00
C VAL A 364 -12.95 -8.07 -23.28
N ALA A 365 -12.78 -6.82 -23.73
CA ALA A 365 -11.99 -6.49 -24.91
C ALA A 365 -10.51 -6.22 -24.60
N GLY A 366 -10.09 -6.30 -23.33
CA GLY A 366 -8.74 -5.95 -22.91
C GLY A 366 -8.68 -4.67 -22.08
N GLY A 367 -7.67 -3.83 -22.35
CA GLY A 367 -7.39 -2.62 -21.56
C GLY A 367 -6.91 -2.88 -20.13
N TYR A 368 -6.67 -4.13 -19.75
CA TYR A 368 -6.18 -4.53 -18.44
C TYR A 368 -4.66 -4.75 -18.44
N GLY A 369 -4.03 -4.60 -17.29
CA GLY A 369 -2.59 -4.85 -17.14
C GLY A 369 -2.13 -4.95 -15.69
N PRO A 370 -0.83 -5.24 -15.47
CA PRO A 370 -0.29 -5.50 -14.14
C PRO A 370 0.17 -4.24 -13.42
N ILE A 371 0.08 -4.27 -12.09
CA ILE A 371 0.71 -3.30 -11.19
C ILE A 371 1.62 -4.07 -10.23
N ARG A 372 2.91 -3.71 -10.21
CA ARG A 372 3.89 -4.19 -9.24
C ARG A 372 4.19 -3.08 -8.25
N VAL A 373 3.96 -3.36 -6.96
CA VAL A 373 4.39 -2.47 -5.87
C VAL A 373 5.53 -3.12 -5.12
N ASN A 374 6.73 -2.56 -5.26
CA ASN A 374 7.96 -3.13 -4.74
C ASN A 374 8.26 -2.68 -3.30
N ASN A 375 9.03 -3.49 -2.59
CA ASN A 375 9.64 -3.08 -1.34
C ASN A 375 10.66 -1.96 -1.58
N ARG A 376 10.74 -1.02 -0.65
CA ARG A 376 11.75 0.03 -0.67
C ARG A 376 13.11 -0.51 -0.23
N ASN A 377 14.18 -0.23 -0.96
CA ASN A 377 15.56 -0.53 -0.55
C ASN A 377 15.89 0.17 0.80
N PRO A 378 16.46 -0.51 1.82
CA PRO A 378 16.98 -1.89 1.85
C PRO A 378 16.03 -2.96 2.43
N ILE A 379 14.72 -2.71 2.45
CA ILE A 379 13.73 -3.70 2.94
C ILE A 379 13.65 -4.87 1.96
N LEU A 380 14.18 -6.02 2.36
CA LEU A 380 14.15 -7.24 1.57
C LEU A 380 12.77 -7.89 1.60
N VAL A 381 12.47 -8.67 0.57
CA VAL A 381 11.34 -9.60 0.55
C VAL A 381 11.59 -10.75 1.56
N PRO A 382 10.55 -11.37 2.14
CA PRO A 382 10.70 -12.39 3.19
C PRO A 382 11.02 -13.80 2.66
N PHE A 383 11.64 -13.86 1.49
CA PHE A 383 12.07 -15.08 0.82
C PHE A 383 13.37 -14.80 0.05
N PRO A 384 14.14 -15.81 -0.33
CA PRO A 384 15.35 -15.62 -1.14
C PRO A 384 15.06 -14.82 -2.41
N LYS A 385 15.95 -13.90 -2.78
CA LYS A 385 15.79 -13.08 -3.98
C LYS A 385 15.69 -14.01 -5.22
N PRO A 386 14.61 -13.95 -6.00
CA PRO A 386 14.49 -14.74 -7.23
C PRO A 386 15.46 -14.21 -8.30
N GLU A 387 15.76 -15.07 -9.29
CA GLU A 387 16.56 -14.72 -10.48
C GLU A 387 15.85 -13.65 -11.32
N ALA A 388 14.55 -13.87 -11.58
CA ALA A 388 13.69 -12.90 -12.27
C ALA A 388 12.22 -13.03 -11.80
N GLU A 389 11.41 -12.07 -12.23
CA GLU A 389 9.97 -12.03 -11.96
C GLU A 389 9.15 -11.92 -13.25
N PHE A 390 8.10 -12.72 -13.36
CA PHE A 390 7.16 -12.71 -14.48
C PHE A 390 5.77 -12.27 -14.00
N ASP A 391 5.09 -11.42 -14.76
CA ASP A 391 3.64 -11.21 -14.60
C ASP A 391 2.93 -12.16 -15.55
N LEU A 392 2.01 -12.96 -15.02
CA LEU A 392 1.20 -13.90 -15.76
C LEU A 392 -0.26 -13.54 -15.55
N LEU A 393 -0.81 -12.77 -16.49
CA LEU A 393 -2.21 -12.38 -16.53
C LEU A 393 -2.99 -13.45 -17.27
N ILE A 394 -3.90 -14.13 -16.57
CA ILE A 394 -4.72 -15.20 -17.13
C ILE A 394 -6.17 -14.72 -17.13
N GLY A 395 -6.85 -14.83 -18.27
CA GLY A 395 -8.23 -14.39 -18.40
C GLY A 395 -8.96 -15.10 -19.51
N ASP A 396 -10.25 -15.31 -19.28
CA ASP A 396 -11.19 -15.76 -20.31
C ASP A 396 -11.42 -14.68 -21.39
N TRP A 397 -11.67 -15.13 -22.61
CA TRP A 397 -11.78 -14.30 -23.81
C TRP A 397 -12.94 -14.77 -24.69
N PHE A 398 -13.66 -13.81 -25.26
CA PHE A 398 -14.75 -14.06 -26.20
C PHE A 398 -14.28 -13.77 -27.62
N GLU A 399 -14.70 -14.57 -28.59
CA GLU A 399 -14.43 -14.33 -30.01
C GLU A 399 -15.31 -13.22 -30.61
N ALA A 400 -16.45 -12.93 -29.97
CA ALA A 400 -17.39 -11.90 -30.38
C ALA A 400 -16.98 -10.48 -29.91
N ASP A 401 -17.43 -9.46 -30.65
CA ASP A 401 -17.21 -8.05 -30.31
C ASP A 401 -17.81 -7.71 -28.93
N TYR A 402 -17.06 -7.00 -28.08
CA TYR A 402 -17.51 -6.62 -26.74
C TYR A 402 -18.80 -5.79 -26.74
N LYS A 403 -19.08 -5.01 -27.79
CA LYS A 403 -20.34 -4.25 -27.94
C LYS A 403 -21.51 -5.19 -28.24
N GLU A 404 -21.28 -6.24 -29.02
CA GLU A 404 -22.28 -7.28 -29.29
C GLU A 404 -22.58 -8.07 -28.01
N ILE A 405 -21.54 -8.54 -27.31
CA ILE A 405 -21.68 -9.24 -26.02
C ILE A 405 -22.46 -8.37 -25.02
N ARG A 406 -22.12 -7.09 -24.91
CA ARG A 406 -22.82 -6.14 -24.04
C ARG A 406 -24.29 -5.98 -24.42
N SER A 407 -24.65 -6.04 -25.70
CA SER A 407 -26.05 -5.97 -26.14
C SER A 407 -26.86 -7.22 -25.78
N LEU A 408 -26.20 -8.38 -25.70
CA LEU A 408 -26.82 -9.67 -25.42
C LEU A 408 -26.80 -10.05 -23.93
N VAL A 409 -26.10 -9.30 -23.08
CA VAL A 409 -25.86 -9.63 -21.67
C VAL A 409 -27.16 -9.78 -20.85
N GLN A 410 -28.26 -9.19 -21.30
CA GLN A 410 -29.58 -9.32 -20.66
C GLN A 410 -30.34 -10.60 -21.08
N GLU A 411 -30.01 -11.18 -22.23
CA GLU A 411 -30.77 -12.25 -22.88
C GLU A 411 -30.06 -13.60 -22.82
N ILE A 412 -28.73 -13.61 -22.94
CA ILE A 412 -27.90 -14.82 -23.01
C ILE A 412 -26.69 -14.68 -22.08
N TRP A 413 -26.39 -15.75 -21.35
CA TRP A 413 -25.09 -15.90 -20.69
C TRP A 413 -24.09 -16.42 -21.72
N GLY A 414 -23.18 -15.56 -22.18
CA GLY A 414 -22.07 -15.97 -23.04
C GLY A 414 -21.06 -16.80 -22.25
N ILE A 415 -20.80 -18.03 -22.68
CA ILE A 415 -19.62 -18.77 -22.23
C ILE A 415 -18.43 -18.24 -23.03
N PRO A 416 -17.33 -17.83 -22.39
CA PRO A 416 -16.12 -17.46 -23.11
C PRO A 416 -15.61 -18.59 -24.02
N ASP A 417 -14.88 -18.25 -25.06
CA ASP A 417 -14.43 -19.21 -26.08
C ASP A 417 -13.04 -19.77 -25.75
N VAL A 418 -12.16 -18.93 -25.20
CA VAL A 418 -10.74 -19.26 -25.01
C VAL A 418 -10.22 -18.71 -23.68
N MET A 419 -9.29 -19.44 -23.04
CA MET A 419 -8.53 -18.94 -21.90
C MET A 419 -7.15 -18.45 -22.36
N LEU A 420 -6.87 -17.15 -22.20
CA LEU A 420 -5.61 -16.53 -22.61
C LEU A 420 -4.60 -16.49 -21.45
N MET A 421 -3.32 -16.61 -21.78
CA MET A 421 -2.20 -16.26 -20.89
C MET A 421 -1.43 -15.10 -21.50
N ASN A 422 -1.31 -13.99 -20.76
CA ASN A 422 -0.71 -12.73 -21.22
C ASN A 422 -1.25 -12.29 -22.59
N GLY A 423 -2.57 -12.42 -22.79
CA GLY A 423 -3.24 -12.02 -24.04
C GLY A 423 -2.97 -12.94 -25.23
N LYS A 424 -2.32 -14.10 -25.03
CA LYS A 424 -1.99 -15.07 -26.08
C LYS A 424 -2.83 -16.34 -25.95
N ALA A 425 -3.13 -16.95 -27.09
CA ALA A 425 -3.86 -18.20 -27.17
C ALA A 425 -3.11 -19.38 -26.52
N PRO A 426 -3.83 -20.46 -26.17
CA PRO A 426 -3.22 -21.69 -25.68
C PRO A 426 -2.21 -22.28 -26.67
N TYR A 427 -1.10 -22.81 -26.15
CA TYR A 427 -0.15 -23.62 -26.91
C TYR A 427 -0.87 -24.79 -27.59
N GLY A 428 -0.62 -24.96 -28.90
CA GLY A 428 -1.29 -25.96 -29.73
C GLY A 428 -2.64 -25.53 -30.31
N TYR A 429 -3.08 -24.28 -30.08
CA TYR A 429 -4.23 -23.70 -30.78
C TYR A 429 -3.90 -23.52 -32.27
N SER A 430 -4.61 -24.24 -33.14
CA SER A 430 -4.22 -24.47 -34.54
C SER A 430 -4.12 -23.23 -35.41
N ASN A 431 -4.76 -22.12 -35.01
CA ASN A 431 -4.85 -20.90 -35.80
C ASN A 431 -4.24 -19.68 -35.08
N ALA A 432 -3.47 -19.89 -34.01
CA ALA A 432 -2.82 -18.82 -33.27
C ALA A 432 -1.38 -18.62 -33.74
N THR A 433 -0.92 -17.37 -33.76
CA THR A 433 0.44 -17.01 -34.18
C THR A 433 1.46 -17.02 -33.05
N ASP A 434 1.00 -16.96 -31.79
CA ASP A 434 1.85 -16.87 -30.62
C ASP A 434 1.17 -17.52 -29.39
N TYR A 435 1.98 -17.92 -28.41
CA TYR A 435 1.56 -18.50 -27.14
C TYR A 435 2.48 -18.01 -26.01
N GLU A 436 2.03 -18.14 -24.77
CA GLU A 436 2.84 -17.68 -23.65
C GLU A 436 3.99 -18.65 -23.35
N SER A 437 5.21 -18.11 -23.28
CA SER A 437 6.41 -18.87 -22.94
C SER A 437 7.28 -18.11 -21.93
N LEU A 438 7.52 -18.72 -20.77
CA LEU A 438 8.40 -18.19 -19.74
C LEU A 438 9.75 -18.91 -19.78
N THR A 439 10.82 -18.20 -20.09
CA THR A 439 12.17 -18.79 -20.18
C THR A 439 12.85 -18.86 -18.82
N VAL A 440 13.36 -20.03 -18.46
CA VAL A 440 14.03 -20.32 -17.18
C VAL A 440 15.37 -21.04 -17.37
N THR A 441 16.28 -20.85 -16.42
CA THR A 441 17.59 -21.49 -16.38
C THR A 441 17.60 -22.55 -15.29
N LYS A 442 18.10 -23.76 -15.61
CA LYS A 442 18.17 -24.87 -14.67
C LYS A 442 18.87 -24.48 -13.37
N GLY A 443 18.28 -24.88 -12.25
CA GLY A 443 18.74 -24.60 -10.88
C GLY A 443 18.40 -23.21 -10.33
N LYS A 444 17.76 -22.34 -11.12
CA LYS A 444 17.34 -21.00 -10.69
C LYS A 444 15.89 -20.98 -10.20
N THR A 445 15.58 -20.00 -9.35
CA THR A 445 14.23 -19.79 -8.80
C THR A 445 13.65 -18.47 -9.33
N TYR A 446 12.40 -18.51 -9.77
CA TYR A 446 11.68 -17.39 -10.38
C TYR A 446 10.44 -17.07 -9.57
N ARG A 447 10.05 -15.80 -9.52
CA ARG A 447 8.75 -15.39 -8.97
C ARG A 447 7.75 -15.22 -10.12
N ILE A 448 6.68 -15.99 -10.11
CA ILE A 448 5.58 -15.85 -11.06
C ILE A 448 4.40 -15.19 -10.34
N ARG A 449 3.97 -14.04 -10.85
CA ARG A 449 2.86 -13.23 -10.34
C ARG A 449 1.63 -13.55 -11.17
N VAL A 450 0.79 -14.44 -10.65
CA VAL A 450 -0.40 -14.96 -11.34
C VAL A 450 -1.60 -14.11 -10.95
N SER A 451 -2.23 -13.48 -11.92
CA SER A 451 -3.43 -12.64 -11.72
C SER A 451 -4.57 -13.11 -12.62
N ASN A 452 -5.76 -13.26 -12.05
CA ASN A 452 -6.96 -13.53 -12.83
C ASN A 452 -7.59 -12.21 -13.29
N VAL A 453 -7.39 -11.89 -14.56
CA VAL A 453 -7.93 -10.70 -15.25
C VAL A 453 -9.18 -11.02 -16.07
N GLY A 454 -9.68 -12.26 -15.98
CA GLY A 454 -10.87 -12.73 -16.67
C GLY A 454 -12.15 -12.03 -16.23
N SER A 455 -13.24 -12.39 -16.89
CA SER A 455 -14.57 -11.80 -16.67
C SER A 455 -15.54 -12.81 -16.06
N VAL A 456 -15.29 -14.10 -16.24
CA VAL A 456 -16.21 -15.18 -15.88
C VAL A 456 -15.54 -16.24 -15.00
N PHE A 457 -14.42 -16.80 -15.42
CA PHE A 457 -13.93 -18.06 -14.84
C PHE A 457 -12.89 -17.85 -13.75
N SER A 458 -13.13 -18.50 -12.60
CA SER A 458 -12.03 -18.92 -11.72
C SER A 458 -11.30 -20.09 -12.37
N PHE A 459 -9.99 -20.23 -12.14
CA PHE A 459 -9.20 -21.32 -12.71
C PHE A 459 -8.26 -21.98 -11.70
N ASN A 460 -7.89 -23.22 -11.96
CA ASN A 460 -6.77 -23.91 -11.32
C ASN A 460 -5.52 -23.80 -12.20
N PHE A 461 -4.46 -23.18 -11.66
CA PHE A 461 -3.16 -23.03 -12.28
C PHE A 461 -2.16 -24.07 -11.78
N ARG A 462 -1.35 -24.65 -12.68
CA ARG A 462 -0.29 -25.61 -12.34
C ARG A 462 0.79 -25.63 -13.41
N ILE A 463 1.95 -26.16 -13.04
CA ILE A 463 3.09 -26.33 -13.95
C ILE A 463 3.52 -27.79 -13.92
N GLN A 464 3.62 -28.41 -15.10
CA GLN A 464 4.00 -29.81 -15.26
C GLN A 464 5.33 -30.09 -14.55
N ASN A 465 5.32 -31.07 -13.64
CA ASN A 465 6.48 -31.52 -12.86
C ASN A 465 7.14 -30.45 -11.95
N HIS A 466 6.49 -29.30 -11.71
CA HIS A 466 7.03 -28.26 -10.85
C HIS A 466 6.07 -27.97 -9.69
N LYS A 467 6.63 -27.95 -8.47
CA LYS A 467 5.94 -27.42 -7.30
C LYS A 467 6.04 -25.90 -7.28
N MET A 468 5.06 -25.26 -6.66
CA MET A 468 4.98 -23.81 -6.48
C MET A 468 5.02 -23.48 -4.98
N VAL A 469 5.88 -22.55 -4.56
CA VAL A 469 5.86 -22.05 -3.17
C VAL A 469 5.06 -20.76 -3.13
N LEU A 470 3.90 -20.77 -2.48
CA LEU A 470 3.08 -19.55 -2.34
C LEU A 470 3.74 -18.59 -1.35
N VAL A 471 3.99 -17.35 -1.78
CA VAL A 471 4.70 -16.34 -0.98
C VAL A 471 3.95 -15.03 -0.77
N GLU A 472 2.99 -14.68 -1.63
CA GLU A 472 2.22 -13.44 -1.53
C GLU A 472 0.84 -13.57 -2.19
N THR A 473 -0.15 -12.84 -1.68
CA THR A 473 -1.45 -12.62 -2.34
C THR A 473 -1.96 -11.22 -2.04
N GLU A 474 -2.33 -10.47 -3.08
CA GLU A 474 -2.92 -9.11 -3.01
C GLU A 474 -2.26 -8.17 -1.98
N GLY A 475 -0.93 -8.24 -1.91
CA GLY A 475 -0.07 -7.44 -1.04
C GLY A 475 0.25 -8.01 0.34
N SER A 476 -0.27 -9.18 0.66
CA SER A 476 -0.01 -9.89 1.91
C SER A 476 0.99 -11.02 1.71
N TYR A 477 2.12 -10.97 2.42
CA TYR A 477 3.08 -12.08 2.45
C TYR A 477 2.52 -13.27 3.23
N THR A 478 2.45 -14.44 2.63
CA THR A 478 1.81 -15.61 3.24
C THR A 478 2.81 -16.45 4.04
N ASN A 479 2.29 -17.28 4.95
CA ASN A 479 3.06 -18.42 5.42
C ASN A 479 3.36 -19.31 4.20
N GLN A 480 4.63 -19.63 3.99
CA GLN A 480 5.04 -20.29 2.76
C GLN A 480 4.56 -21.74 2.76
N ILE A 481 3.72 -22.07 1.79
CA ILE A 481 3.19 -23.43 1.57
C ILE A 481 3.59 -23.90 0.17
N ILE A 482 3.85 -25.20 0.04
CA ILE A 482 4.21 -25.83 -1.23
C ILE A 482 2.94 -26.41 -1.85
N LEU A 483 2.68 -26.02 -3.10
CA LEU A 483 1.47 -26.35 -3.85
C LEU A 483 1.83 -27.10 -5.14
N ASP A 484 0.99 -28.07 -5.48
CA ASP A 484 0.96 -28.72 -6.79
C ASP A 484 0.18 -27.89 -7.81
N SER A 485 -0.88 -27.24 -7.35
CA SER A 485 -1.75 -26.38 -8.13
C SER A 485 -2.35 -25.29 -7.26
N LEU A 486 -2.87 -24.24 -7.87
CA LEU A 486 -3.38 -23.04 -7.21
C LEU A 486 -4.70 -22.61 -7.88
N ASP A 487 -5.78 -22.57 -7.12
CA ASP A 487 -7.04 -21.94 -7.54
C ASP A 487 -6.91 -20.42 -7.43
N VAL A 488 -7.22 -19.72 -8.52
CA VAL A 488 -7.19 -18.26 -8.62
C VAL A 488 -8.54 -17.76 -9.11
N HIS A 489 -9.21 -16.98 -8.27
CA HIS A 489 -10.56 -16.49 -8.55
C HIS A 489 -10.54 -15.11 -9.23
N VAL A 490 -11.64 -14.74 -9.88
CA VAL A 490 -11.72 -13.52 -10.70
C VAL A 490 -11.36 -12.29 -9.87
N GLY A 491 -10.39 -11.51 -10.34
CA GLY A 491 -9.88 -10.32 -9.65
C GLY A 491 -8.76 -10.60 -8.63
N GLN A 492 -8.45 -11.85 -8.30
CA GLN A 492 -7.37 -12.19 -7.36
C GLN A 492 -5.99 -12.17 -8.02
N SER A 493 -4.97 -11.94 -7.18
CA SER A 493 -3.56 -12.03 -7.56
C SER A 493 -2.74 -12.79 -6.51
N TYR A 494 -1.81 -13.61 -6.97
CA TYR A 494 -0.87 -14.38 -6.16
C TYR A 494 0.55 -14.29 -6.69
N SER A 495 1.54 -14.46 -5.82
CA SER A 495 2.93 -14.73 -6.22
C SER A 495 3.35 -16.11 -5.74
N VAL A 496 3.93 -16.88 -6.65
CA VAL A 496 4.57 -18.16 -6.34
C VAL A 496 6.04 -18.16 -6.73
N LEU A 497 6.87 -18.88 -5.97
CA LEU A 497 8.23 -19.19 -6.36
C LEU A 497 8.28 -20.55 -7.04
N VAL A 498 8.93 -20.61 -8.19
CA VAL A 498 9.13 -21.83 -8.99
C VAL A 498 10.61 -22.02 -9.22
N THR A 499 11.14 -23.18 -8.82
CA THR A 499 12.54 -23.54 -9.06
C THR A 499 12.60 -24.43 -10.30
N ALA A 500 13.42 -24.05 -11.27
CA ALA A 500 13.66 -24.79 -12.50
C ALA A 500 14.59 -26.00 -12.22
N ASN A 501 14.07 -27.00 -11.51
CA ASN A 501 14.83 -28.14 -11.00
C ASN A 501 14.68 -29.43 -11.81
N GLN A 502 14.00 -29.37 -12.95
CA GLN A 502 13.78 -30.53 -13.83
C GLN A 502 14.90 -30.64 -14.88
N ASP A 503 14.77 -31.61 -15.77
CA ASP A 503 15.64 -31.75 -16.95
C ASP A 503 15.46 -30.54 -17.88
N GLU A 504 16.45 -30.28 -18.75
CA GLU A 504 16.42 -29.13 -19.67
C GLU A 504 15.45 -29.41 -20.84
N ALA A 505 14.17 -29.47 -20.53
CA ALA A 505 13.04 -29.72 -21.41
C ALA A 505 11.99 -28.61 -21.26
N ASP A 506 11.06 -28.52 -22.21
CA ASP A 506 9.91 -27.63 -22.10
C ASP A 506 8.77 -28.32 -21.33
N TYR A 507 8.09 -27.55 -20.48
CA TYR A 507 7.02 -28.05 -19.59
C TYR A 507 5.73 -27.24 -19.77
N TYR A 508 4.57 -27.90 -19.66
CA TYR A 508 3.29 -27.19 -19.69
C TYR A 508 3.09 -26.29 -18.47
N MET A 509 2.64 -25.06 -18.70
CA MET A 509 1.87 -24.28 -17.73
C MET A 509 0.39 -24.41 -18.09
N VAL A 510 -0.48 -24.68 -17.13
CA VAL A 510 -1.90 -24.97 -17.41
C VAL A 510 -2.79 -24.17 -16.49
N ALA A 511 -3.82 -23.55 -17.06
CA ALA A 511 -4.95 -22.95 -16.36
C ALA A 511 -6.25 -23.60 -16.84
N SER A 512 -6.94 -24.32 -15.97
CA SER A 512 -8.22 -24.97 -16.28
C SER A 512 -9.37 -24.36 -15.48
N PRO A 513 -10.54 -24.09 -16.08
CA PRO A 513 -11.65 -23.43 -15.38
C PRO A 513 -12.19 -24.30 -14.23
N LYS A 514 -12.63 -23.65 -13.16
CA LYS A 514 -13.35 -24.27 -12.04
C LYS A 514 -14.85 -24.20 -12.29
N LEU A 515 -15.59 -25.19 -11.77
CA LEU A 515 -17.04 -25.33 -11.94
C LEU A 515 -17.49 -25.36 -13.41
N PHE A 516 -16.66 -25.91 -14.29
CA PHE A 516 -16.98 -26.02 -15.71
C PHE A 516 -16.43 -27.33 -16.29
N ASP A 517 -17.26 -28.06 -17.05
CA ASP A 517 -16.85 -29.28 -17.73
C ASP A 517 -16.41 -28.95 -19.17
N THR A 518 -15.11 -29.03 -19.39
CA THR A 518 -14.47 -28.78 -20.70
C THR A 518 -14.62 -29.96 -21.66
N ASN A 519 -14.95 -31.16 -21.18
CA ASN A 519 -15.13 -32.34 -22.04
C ASN A 519 -16.53 -32.36 -22.66
N PHE A 520 -17.55 -31.92 -21.93
CA PHE A 520 -18.93 -31.91 -22.42
C PHE A 520 -19.19 -30.80 -23.46
N SER A 521 -18.46 -29.70 -23.38
CA SER A 521 -18.66 -28.51 -24.20
C SER A 521 -17.95 -28.55 -25.57
N ASN A 522 -17.09 -29.53 -25.84
CA ASN A 522 -16.20 -29.54 -27.03
C ASN A 522 -15.38 -28.24 -27.19
N THR A 523 -15.09 -27.52 -26.10
CA THR A 523 -14.29 -26.29 -26.07
C THR A 523 -12.94 -26.55 -25.39
N PRO A 524 -12.03 -27.33 -26.00
CA PRO A 524 -10.75 -27.67 -25.38
C PRO A 524 -9.87 -26.44 -25.12
N TYR A 525 -10.12 -25.33 -25.83
CA TYR A 525 -9.36 -24.08 -25.74
C TYR A 525 -9.72 -23.22 -24.52
N LEU A 526 -10.73 -23.62 -23.74
CA LEU A 526 -10.96 -23.07 -22.39
C LEU A 526 -9.94 -23.59 -21.37
N VAL A 527 -9.14 -24.61 -21.72
CA VAL A 527 -7.93 -24.94 -20.97
C VAL A 527 -6.77 -24.12 -21.55
N GLY A 528 -6.36 -23.10 -20.80
CA GLY A 528 -5.22 -22.26 -21.14
C GLY A 528 -3.91 -23.04 -20.99
N ASN A 529 -3.11 -23.12 -22.05
CA ASN A 529 -1.81 -23.80 -22.03
C ASN A 529 -0.70 -22.80 -22.40
N GLY A 530 0.31 -22.68 -21.56
CA GLY A 530 1.56 -21.97 -21.84
C GLY A 530 2.76 -22.91 -21.71
N VAL A 531 3.96 -22.39 -21.93
CA VAL A 531 5.21 -23.15 -21.91
C VAL A 531 6.20 -22.57 -20.91
N LEU A 532 6.66 -23.38 -19.97
CA LEU A 532 7.86 -23.08 -19.19
C LEU A 532 9.07 -23.60 -19.97
N HIS A 533 9.75 -22.72 -20.68
CA HIS A 533 10.86 -23.04 -21.58
C HIS A 533 12.18 -23.05 -20.82
N TYR A 534 12.89 -24.17 -20.79
CA TYR A 534 14.25 -24.19 -20.25
C TYR A 534 15.21 -23.65 -21.31
N ALA A 535 16.07 -22.69 -20.94
CA ALA A 535 16.90 -21.93 -21.88
C ALA A 535 17.82 -22.77 -22.80
N ASN A 536 18.21 -23.96 -22.35
CA ASN A 536 19.02 -24.91 -23.13
C ASN A 536 18.19 -26.06 -23.73
N SER A 537 16.86 -25.96 -23.69
CA SER A 537 15.99 -27.00 -24.21
C SER A 537 16.05 -27.06 -25.73
N VAL A 538 16.11 -28.28 -26.25
CA VAL A 538 16.03 -28.59 -27.69
C VAL A 538 14.76 -29.37 -28.02
N ALA A 539 13.93 -29.66 -27.02
CA ALA A 539 12.73 -30.46 -27.15
C ALA A 539 11.50 -29.60 -26.89
N THR A 540 10.49 -29.71 -27.75
CA THR A 540 9.17 -29.16 -27.49
C THR A 540 8.52 -29.85 -26.30
N VAL A 541 7.49 -29.23 -25.72
CA VAL A 541 6.77 -29.79 -24.57
C VAL A 541 6.36 -31.25 -24.84
N GLY A 542 6.72 -32.15 -23.91
CA GLY A 542 6.50 -33.59 -24.03
C GLY A 542 5.45 -34.12 -23.04
N GLY A 543 4.81 -35.23 -23.41
CA GLY A 543 3.84 -35.92 -22.57
C GLY A 543 2.43 -35.29 -22.55
N PRO A 544 1.49 -35.88 -21.78
CA PRO A 544 0.15 -35.34 -21.66
C PRO A 544 0.14 -34.05 -20.82
N VAL A 545 -0.83 -33.17 -21.11
CA VAL A 545 -1.14 -32.00 -20.28
C VAL A 545 -1.41 -32.50 -18.85
N PRO A 546 -0.76 -31.94 -17.81
CA PRO A 546 -0.94 -32.42 -16.44
C PRO A 546 -2.40 -32.30 -16.01
N ASN A 547 -2.95 -33.34 -15.40
CA ASN A 547 -4.31 -33.30 -14.84
C ASN A 547 -4.36 -32.33 -13.65
N GLY A 548 -5.48 -31.61 -13.52
CA GLY A 548 -5.78 -30.77 -12.36
C GLY A 548 -6.61 -31.55 -11.32
N PRO A 549 -6.90 -30.91 -10.17
CA PRO A 549 -7.99 -31.39 -9.31
C PRO A 549 -9.31 -31.37 -10.08
N ASP A 550 -10.31 -32.11 -9.58
CA ASP A 550 -11.66 -32.08 -10.13
C ASP A 550 -12.17 -30.61 -10.15
N PRO A 551 -12.61 -30.09 -11.32
CA PRO A 551 -13.11 -28.72 -11.42
C PRO A 551 -14.32 -28.45 -10.51
N PHE A 552 -15.08 -29.49 -10.13
CA PHE A 552 -16.25 -29.42 -9.25
C PHE A 552 -15.96 -29.75 -7.78
N ASP A 553 -14.72 -30.12 -7.44
CA ASP A 553 -14.31 -30.27 -6.04
C ASP A 553 -14.14 -28.88 -5.40
N ILE A 554 -15.25 -28.43 -4.81
CA ILE A 554 -15.35 -27.19 -4.03
C ILE A 554 -14.58 -27.31 -2.71
N GLU A 555 -14.56 -28.51 -2.11
CA GLU A 555 -13.93 -28.71 -0.81
C GLU A 555 -12.40 -28.62 -0.91
N PHE A 556 -11.81 -29.12 -2.00
CA PHE A 556 -10.40 -28.86 -2.34
C PHE A 556 -10.10 -27.36 -2.36
N SER A 557 -10.94 -26.59 -3.05
CA SER A 557 -10.76 -25.14 -3.25
C SER A 557 -10.88 -24.38 -1.93
N ILE A 558 -11.87 -24.72 -1.10
CA ILE A 558 -12.06 -24.14 0.24
C ILE A 558 -10.89 -24.48 1.16
N ASN A 559 -10.44 -25.73 1.16
CA ASN A 559 -9.30 -26.14 1.99
C ASN A 559 -8.01 -25.44 1.57
N GLN A 560 -7.80 -25.25 0.27
CA GLN A 560 -6.70 -24.44 -0.22
C GLN A 560 -6.83 -22.98 0.25
N ALA A 561 -8.00 -22.36 0.10
CA ALA A 561 -8.24 -20.99 0.56
C ALA A 561 -7.96 -20.83 2.08
N LYS A 562 -8.43 -21.79 2.90
CA LYS A 562 -8.20 -21.82 4.35
C LYS A 562 -6.71 -22.00 4.71
N SER A 563 -5.94 -22.68 3.86
CA SER A 563 -4.50 -22.90 4.07
C SER A 563 -3.64 -21.65 3.82
N VAL A 564 -4.16 -20.66 3.10
CA VAL A 564 -3.48 -19.38 2.86
C VAL A 564 -3.58 -18.53 4.13
N ARG A 565 -2.48 -18.50 4.89
CA ARG A 565 -2.38 -17.76 6.16
C ARG A 565 -1.44 -16.58 6.06
N TRP A 566 -1.72 -15.52 6.81
CA TRP A 566 -0.84 -14.36 6.85
C TRP A 566 0.46 -14.67 7.62
N ASN A 567 1.61 -14.33 7.07
CA ASN A 567 2.87 -14.37 7.81
C ASN A 567 3.04 -13.13 8.68
N LEU A 568 2.55 -13.21 9.91
CA LEU A 568 2.57 -12.14 10.91
C LEU A 568 3.99 -11.71 11.36
N THR A 569 5.03 -12.47 11.02
CA THR A 569 6.42 -12.09 11.32
C THR A 569 7.02 -11.16 10.27
N THR A 570 6.41 -11.10 9.08
CA THR A 570 6.89 -10.29 7.96
C THR A 570 6.33 -8.87 8.06
N GLY A 571 7.17 -7.86 7.84
CA GLY A 571 6.74 -6.46 7.91
C GLY A 571 6.79 -5.81 9.31
N ALA A 572 7.30 -6.51 10.34
CA ALA A 572 7.52 -5.94 11.69
C ALA A 572 8.54 -4.77 11.74
N ALA A 573 9.30 -4.54 10.66
CA ALA A 573 10.25 -3.44 10.52
C ALA A 573 9.72 -2.27 9.65
N ARG A 574 8.39 -2.10 9.54
CA ARG A 574 7.78 -1.00 8.75
C ARG A 574 7.52 0.23 9.64
N PRO A 575 7.92 1.45 9.22
CA PRO A 575 7.58 2.70 9.92
C PRO A 575 6.06 2.95 10.02
N ASN A 576 5.29 2.45 9.05
CA ASN A 576 3.83 2.39 9.06
C ASN A 576 3.43 0.92 8.90
N PRO A 577 3.08 0.20 9.98
CA PRO A 577 2.73 -1.20 9.87
C PRO A 577 1.41 -1.35 9.11
N GLN A 578 1.47 -1.94 7.91
CA GLN A 578 0.28 -2.54 7.32
C GLN A 578 -0.25 -3.63 8.25
N GLY A 579 -1.43 -3.39 8.81
CA GLY A 579 -2.28 -4.39 9.45
C GLY A 579 -1.64 -5.20 10.59
N THR A 580 -0.95 -4.56 11.52
CA THR A 580 -0.78 -5.11 12.89
C THR A 580 -2.09 -5.04 13.70
N PHE A 581 -3.25 -5.18 13.04
CA PHE A 581 -4.50 -5.41 13.76
C PHE A 581 -4.60 -6.90 14.03
N ASN A 582 -4.45 -7.25 15.29
CA ASN A 582 -4.83 -8.57 15.76
C ASN A 582 -6.36 -8.63 15.74
N VAL A 583 -6.93 -9.42 14.81
CA VAL A 583 -8.39 -9.59 14.72
C VAL A 583 -8.96 -10.52 15.81
N SER A 584 -8.12 -11.09 16.68
CA SER A 584 -8.56 -11.92 17.82
C SER A 584 -9.45 -11.17 18.82
N ASN A 585 -9.22 -9.87 19.02
CA ASN A 585 -9.92 -9.06 20.03
C ASN A 585 -10.52 -7.78 19.42
N ILE A 586 -11.28 -7.92 18.33
CA ILE A 586 -11.99 -6.78 17.72
C ILE A 586 -13.42 -6.69 18.23
N THR A 587 -13.89 -5.45 18.42
CA THR A 587 -15.31 -5.17 18.67
C THR A 587 -15.94 -4.76 17.36
N LEU A 588 -16.81 -5.60 16.82
CA LEU A 588 -17.57 -5.30 15.60
C LEU A 588 -18.45 -4.08 15.83
N THR A 589 -18.34 -3.10 14.95
CA THR A 589 -19.17 -1.89 14.95
C THR A 589 -20.39 -2.09 14.06
N GLN A 590 -20.21 -2.76 12.92
CA GLN A 590 -21.25 -3.07 11.96
C GLN A 590 -21.07 -4.49 11.43
N THR A 591 -22.18 -5.06 10.95
CA THR A 591 -22.21 -6.35 10.25
C THR A 591 -23.14 -6.19 9.06
N PHE A 592 -22.64 -6.47 7.86
CA PHE A 592 -23.41 -6.57 6.63
C PHE A 592 -23.56 -8.06 6.27
N ILE A 593 -24.76 -8.46 5.89
CA ILE A 593 -25.09 -9.80 5.40
C ILE A 593 -25.67 -9.60 4.01
N LEU A 594 -24.94 -10.02 2.98
CA LEU A 594 -25.19 -9.69 1.58
C LEU A 594 -25.43 -10.97 0.79
N HIS A 595 -26.63 -11.14 0.28
CA HIS A 595 -27.04 -12.24 -0.61
C HIS A 595 -26.92 -11.79 -2.06
N GLY A 596 -25.95 -12.35 -2.77
CA GLY A 596 -25.85 -12.21 -4.22
C GLY A 596 -26.76 -13.23 -4.90
N SER A 597 -27.73 -12.76 -5.67
CA SER A 597 -28.70 -13.62 -6.36
C SER A 597 -29.18 -13.00 -7.68
N LYS A 598 -30.07 -13.72 -8.39
CA LYS A 598 -30.74 -13.24 -9.61
C LYS A 598 -32.20 -12.93 -9.30
N ALA A 599 -32.72 -11.87 -9.91
CA ALA A 599 -34.13 -11.54 -9.83
C ALA A 599 -34.64 -10.92 -11.12
N GLU A 600 -35.94 -11.03 -11.37
CA GLU A 600 -36.60 -10.32 -12.46
C GLU A 600 -37.17 -9.00 -11.94
N ILE A 601 -36.84 -7.88 -12.59
CA ILE A 601 -37.35 -6.55 -12.24
C ILE A 601 -37.95 -5.94 -13.52
N ASN A 602 -39.27 -5.78 -13.53
CA ASN A 602 -40.04 -5.28 -14.68
C ASN A 602 -39.82 -6.11 -15.97
N GLY A 603 -39.80 -7.44 -15.87
CA GLY A 603 -39.61 -8.32 -17.03
C GLY A 603 -38.16 -8.49 -17.48
N MET A 604 -37.19 -7.84 -16.82
CA MET A 604 -35.77 -7.93 -17.14
C MET A 604 -35.02 -8.68 -16.05
N LEU A 605 -34.21 -9.66 -16.45
CA LEU A 605 -33.29 -10.35 -15.56
C LEU A 605 -32.23 -9.36 -15.04
N ARG A 606 -31.99 -9.37 -13.73
CA ARG A 606 -30.98 -8.57 -13.04
C ARG A 606 -30.24 -9.39 -12.02
N TYR A 607 -29.04 -8.91 -11.71
CA TYR A 607 -28.29 -9.36 -10.56
C TYR A 607 -28.55 -8.40 -9.41
N VAL A 608 -28.76 -8.97 -8.23
CA VAL A 608 -29.20 -8.23 -7.04
C VAL A 608 -28.33 -8.57 -5.85
N VAL A 609 -28.26 -7.62 -4.93
CA VAL A 609 -27.74 -7.80 -3.57
C VAL A 609 -28.89 -7.55 -2.62
N ASN A 610 -29.28 -8.55 -1.83
CA ASN A 610 -30.43 -8.45 -0.91
C ASN A 610 -31.73 -7.96 -1.60
N ASN A 611 -31.98 -8.43 -2.83
CA ASN A 611 -33.10 -8.00 -3.68
C ASN A 611 -33.10 -6.50 -4.06
N MET A 612 -31.92 -5.87 -4.09
CA MET A 612 -31.74 -4.56 -4.74
C MET A 612 -30.70 -4.69 -5.86
N SER A 613 -31.06 -4.28 -7.08
CA SER A 613 -30.15 -4.17 -8.22
C SER A 613 -29.65 -2.74 -8.32
N TYR A 614 -28.33 -2.53 -8.28
CA TYR A 614 -27.75 -1.20 -8.39
C TYR A 614 -28.06 -0.58 -9.75
N LEU A 615 -28.66 0.61 -9.72
CA LEU A 615 -28.88 1.43 -10.90
C LEU A 615 -27.81 2.52 -10.94
N THR A 616 -26.96 2.49 -11.95
CA THR A 616 -25.92 3.51 -12.14
C THR A 616 -26.57 4.85 -12.51
N PRO A 617 -26.44 5.91 -11.70
CA PRO A 617 -26.98 7.22 -12.01
C PRO A 617 -26.10 7.99 -13.02
N ASP A 618 -26.69 8.95 -13.73
CA ASP A 618 -25.95 9.85 -14.64
C ASP A 618 -24.98 10.78 -13.91
N THR A 619 -25.23 11.05 -12.62
CA THR A 619 -24.35 11.83 -11.75
C THR A 619 -23.60 10.87 -10.83
N ALA A 620 -22.26 10.88 -10.88
CA ALA A 620 -21.46 10.07 -9.96
C ALA A 620 -21.78 10.41 -8.49
N LEU A 621 -21.90 9.37 -7.66
CA LEU A 621 -22.31 9.45 -6.26
C LEU A 621 -21.37 10.35 -5.44
N LYS A 622 -20.06 10.29 -5.71
CA LYS A 622 -19.05 11.02 -4.95
C LYS A 622 -19.11 12.55 -5.17
N PRO A 623 -19.15 13.07 -6.41
CA PRO A 623 -19.49 14.46 -6.66
C PRO A 623 -20.84 14.88 -6.06
N ALA A 624 -21.87 14.02 -6.15
CA ALA A 624 -23.18 14.32 -5.58
C ALA A 624 -23.14 14.46 -4.05
N ASP A 625 -22.45 13.56 -3.35
CA ASP A 625 -22.20 13.62 -1.91
C ASP A 625 -21.47 14.92 -1.54
N TYR A 626 -20.41 15.26 -2.27
CA TYR A 626 -19.59 16.43 -1.97
C TYR A 626 -20.30 17.77 -2.22
N PHE A 627 -20.99 17.93 -3.36
CA PHE A 627 -21.56 19.21 -3.77
C PHE A 627 -23.02 19.44 -3.30
N ARG A 628 -23.79 18.36 -3.10
CA ARG A 628 -25.21 18.45 -2.71
C ARG A 628 -25.61 17.48 -1.59
N ASN A 629 -24.65 16.90 -0.87
CA ASN A 629 -24.92 15.92 0.19
C ASN A 629 -25.81 14.75 -0.29
N GLY A 630 -25.58 14.31 -1.54
CA GLY A 630 -26.29 13.21 -2.19
C GLY A 630 -27.69 13.54 -2.72
N SER A 631 -28.19 14.76 -2.46
CA SER A 631 -29.57 15.14 -2.76
C SER A 631 -29.92 14.97 -4.24
N GLY A 632 -30.99 14.20 -4.50
CA GLY A 632 -31.52 13.94 -5.84
C GLY A 632 -30.75 12.90 -6.66
N VAL A 633 -29.74 12.24 -6.08
CA VAL A 633 -28.91 11.25 -6.79
C VAL A 633 -28.97 9.88 -6.13
N TYR A 634 -28.84 9.80 -4.81
CA TYR A 634 -28.91 8.54 -4.08
C TYR A 634 -29.60 8.67 -2.73
N GLU A 635 -30.04 7.54 -2.19
CA GLU A 635 -30.59 7.44 -0.84
C GLU A 635 -29.52 6.91 0.13
N LEU A 636 -29.26 7.65 1.21
CA LEU A 636 -28.32 7.23 2.25
C LEU A 636 -29.01 6.26 3.21
N ASP A 637 -28.38 5.11 3.46
CA ASP A 637 -28.80 4.07 4.41
C ASP A 637 -30.18 3.43 4.13
N ALA A 638 -30.70 3.57 2.92
CA ALA A 638 -31.92 2.88 2.48
C ALA A 638 -31.70 1.40 2.10
N PHE A 639 -30.45 1.00 1.83
CA PHE A 639 -30.12 -0.37 1.44
C PHE A 639 -30.22 -1.35 2.63
N PRO A 640 -30.86 -2.52 2.48
CA PRO A 640 -31.06 -3.47 3.57
C PRO A 640 -29.78 -4.29 3.85
N VAL A 641 -28.86 -3.77 4.66
CA VAL A 641 -27.56 -4.44 4.90
C VAL A 641 -27.62 -5.72 5.76
N ARG A 642 -28.77 -6.10 6.31
CA ARG A 642 -28.93 -7.27 7.22
C ARG A 642 -30.15 -8.13 6.92
N SER A 643 -30.85 -7.85 5.82
CA SER A 643 -32.07 -8.54 5.42
C SER A 643 -32.18 -8.53 3.92
N VAL A 644 -32.93 -9.47 3.37
CA VAL A 644 -33.29 -9.50 1.94
C VAL A 644 -34.66 -8.85 1.81
N ASN A 645 -34.83 -7.92 0.86
CA ASN A 645 -36.15 -7.35 0.58
C ASN A 645 -37.10 -8.42 0.02
N ASP A 646 -38.39 -8.36 0.35
CA ASP A 646 -39.38 -9.32 -0.17
C ASP A 646 -39.53 -9.25 -1.71
N VAL A 647 -39.32 -8.06 -2.28
CA VAL A 647 -39.45 -7.80 -3.71
C VAL A 647 -38.18 -7.18 -4.26
N ALA A 648 -37.73 -7.69 -5.41
CA ALA A 648 -36.57 -7.16 -6.11
C ALA A 648 -36.87 -5.79 -6.74
N THR A 649 -35.98 -4.81 -6.52
CA THR A 649 -36.15 -3.44 -7.02
C THR A 649 -34.84 -2.86 -7.55
N TYR A 650 -34.94 -1.89 -8.44
CA TYR A 650 -33.81 -1.03 -8.76
C TYR A 650 -33.59 -0.04 -7.62
N GLY A 651 -32.33 0.27 -7.31
CA GLY A 651 -31.99 1.28 -6.32
C GLY A 651 -30.63 1.90 -6.56
N THR A 652 -30.52 3.17 -6.18
CA THR A 652 -29.24 3.89 -6.11
C THR A 652 -29.06 4.31 -4.66
N SER A 653 -28.43 3.45 -3.88
CA SER A 653 -28.30 3.61 -2.43
C SER A 653 -26.84 3.57 -2.01
N VAL A 654 -26.51 4.37 -0.99
CA VAL A 654 -25.18 4.41 -0.36
C VAL A 654 -25.34 4.00 1.09
N VAL A 655 -24.49 3.10 1.58
CA VAL A 655 -24.50 2.66 2.98
C VAL A 655 -23.42 3.36 3.78
N THR A 656 -23.72 3.73 5.02
CA THR A 656 -22.78 4.35 5.93
C THR A 656 -21.86 3.30 6.54
N GLY A 657 -20.55 3.50 6.38
CA GLY A 657 -19.50 2.79 7.08
C GLY A 657 -18.95 3.66 8.23
N VAL A 658 -18.99 3.15 9.47
CA VAL A 658 -18.50 3.89 10.63
C VAL A 658 -16.98 4.02 10.56
N HIS A 659 -16.47 5.25 10.40
CA HIS A 659 -15.04 5.51 10.34
C HIS A 659 -14.32 5.05 11.61
N LYS A 660 -13.20 4.32 11.43
CA LYS A 660 -12.46 3.60 12.47
C LYS A 660 -13.30 2.55 13.22
N GLY A 661 -14.41 2.12 12.63
CA GLY A 661 -15.17 0.97 13.06
C GLY A 661 -14.68 -0.31 12.37
N TRP A 662 -14.92 -1.45 13.03
CA TRP A 662 -14.78 -2.76 12.42
C TRP A 662 -16.10 -3.15 11.75
N LEU A 663 -16.04 -3.38 10.45
CA LEU A 663 -17.15 -3.88 9.64
C LEU A 663 -16.91 -5.37 9.35
N GLU A 664 -17.84 -6.21 9.76
CA GLU A 664 -17.93 -7.58 9.25
C GLU A 664 -18.82 -7.58 8.00
N ILE A 665 -18.40 -8.28 6.96
CA ILE A 665 -19.19 -8.51 5.75
C ILE A 665 -19.29 -10.01 5.54
N VAL A 666 -20.52 -10.50 5.50
CA VAL A 666 -20.85 -11.89 5.20
C VAL A 666 -21.46 -11.90 3.81
N PHE A 667 -20.80 -12.57 2.87
CA PHE A 667 -21.30 -12.79 1.53
C PHE A 667 -21.95 -14.16 1.46
N ASN A 668 -23.22 -14.22 1.11
CA ASN A 668 -23.95 -15.43 0.73
C ASN A 668 -24.04 -15.47 -0.80
N ASN A 669 -23.71 -16.61 -1.41
CA ASN A 669 -23.82 -16.79 -2.84
C ASN A 669 -24.96 -17.75 -3.18
N ASP A 670 -26.06 -17.17 -3.65
CA ASP A 670 -27.26 -17.92 -4.05
C ASP A 670 -27.21 -18.28 -5.55
N HIS A 671 -26.11 -17.98 -6.24
CA HIS A 671 -25.88 -18.38 -7.62
C HIS A 671 -25.43 -19.84 -7.71
N GLU A 672 -25.67 -20.46 -8.86
CA GLU A 672 -25.14 -21.80 -9.20
C GLU A 672 -23.66 -21.78 -9.59
N VAL A 673 -23.08 -20.59 -9.75
CA VAL A 673 -21.68 -20.36 -10.16
C VAL A 673 -20.90 -19.66 -9.06
N MET A 674 -19.57 -19.82 -9.09
CA MET A 674 -18.68 -19.11 -8.19
C MET A 674 -18.82 -17.60 -8.37
N ASP A 675 -18.88 -16.86 -7.27
CA ASP A 675 -18.75 -15.41 -7.29
C ASP A 675 -17.44 -14.99 -6.61
N SER A 676 -17.02 -13.75 -6.81
CA SER A 676 -15.89 -13.15 -6.13
C SER A 676 -16.19 -11.69 -5.82
N TRP A 677 -16.00 -11.27 -4.59
CA TRP A 677 -16.34 -9.94 -4.10
C TRP A 677 -15.10 -9.12 -3.83
N HIS A 678 -15.14 -7.86 -4.22
CA HIS A 678 -14.04 -6.90 -4.09
C HIS A 678 -14.49 -5.62 -3.39
N LEU A 679 -13.65 -5.13 -2.48
CA LEU A 679 -13.87 -3.87 -1.78
C LEU A 679 -12.76 -2.88 -2.16
N ASP A 680 -13.13 -1.83 -2.89
CA ASP A 680 -12.19 -0.76 -3.21
C ASP A 680 -11.75 -0.03 -1.92
N GLY A 681 -10.54 0.55 -1.95
CA GLY A 681 -10.04 1.38 -0.85
C GLY A 681 -9.56 0.62 0.40
N PHE A 682 -9.81 -0.69 0.51
CA PHE A 682 -9.51 -1.48 1.70
C PHE A 682 -8.85 -2.82 1.38
N GLY A 683 -8.03 -3.29 2.32
CA GLY A 683 -7.80 -4.72 2.48
C GLY A 683 -8.68 -5.22 3.64
N PHE A 684 -9.26 -6.41 3.50
CA PHE A 684 -10.05 -7.08 4.53
C PHE A 684 -9.43 -8.42 4.92
N TYR A 685 -9.69 -8.83 6.14
CA TYR A 685 -9.25 -10.10 6.71
C TYR A 685 -10.27 -11.19 6.36
N VAL A 686 -9.85 -12.25 5.67
CA VAL A 686 -10.73 -13.39 5.36
C VAL A 686 -10.81 -14.29 6.59
N VAL A 687 -11.94 -14.23 7.32
CA VAL A 687 -12.07 -14.86 8.63
C VAL A 687 -12.79 -16.19 8.60
N GLY A 688 -13.71 -16.43 7.67
CA GLY A 688 -14.50 -17.67 7.69
C GLY A 688 -15.10 -18.07 6.35
N PHE A 689 -15.37 -19.37 6.24
CA PHE A 689 -16.11 -20.00 5.15
C PHE A 689 -17.06 -21.03 5.77
N GLY A 690 -18.24 -21.20 5.20
CA GLY A 690 -19.14 -22.27 5.63
C GLY A 690 -20.22 -22.59 4.62
N GLU A 691 -20.95 -23.66 4.92
CA GLU A 691 -22.04 -24.17 4.11
C GLU A 691 -23.39 -23.69 4.64
N GLY A 692 -24.38 -23.61 3.76
CA GLY A 692 -25.74 -23.21 4.11
C GLY A 692 -25.83 -21.73 4.46
N GLU A 693 -26.79 -21.39 5.32
CA GLU A 693 -27.01 -20.03 5.80
C GLU A 693 -26.02 -19.67 6.91
N TRP A 694 -25.44 -18.48 6.84
CA TRP A 694 -24.62 -17.97 7.93
C TRP A 694 -25.48 -17.61 9.15
N THR A 695 -25.00 -17.95 10.34
CA THR A 695 -25.61 -17.53 11.61
C THR A 695 -24.57 -16.86 12.52
N PRO A 696 -24.98 -16.09 13.55
CA PRO A 696 -24.02 -15.51 14.49
C PRO A 696 -23.06 -16.51 15.15
N GLU A 697 -23.50 -17.76 15.34
CA GLU A 697 -22.71 -18.88 15.88
C GLU A 697 -21.60 -19.34 14.93
N SER A 698 -21.71 -19.05 13.63
CA SER A 698 -20.67 -19.35 12.63
C SER A 698 -19.35 -18.66 12.95
N ARG A 699 -19.35 -17.57 13.73
CA ARG A 699 -18.12 -16.92 14.21
C ARG A 699 -17.21 -17.85 15.03
N ASN A 700 -17.74 -18.93 15.60
CA ASN A 700 -16.95 -19.93 16.30
C ASN A 700 -15.98 -20.69 15.39
N THR A 701 -16.19 -20.67 14.07
CA THR A 701 -15.30 -21.31 13.09
C THR A 701 -14.29 -20.35 12.47
N TYR A 702 -14.34 -19.07 12.85
CA TYR A 702 -13.49 -18.05 12.25
C TYR A 702 -12.02 -18.26 12.61
N ASN A 703 -11.15 -18.05 11.61
CA ASN A 703 -9.74 -17.81 11.85
C ASN A 703 -9.54 -16.37 12.29
N LEU A 704 -9.27 -16.17 13.58
CA LEU A 704 -9.00 -14.84 14.15
C LEU A 704 -7.52 -14.64 14.53
N TYR A 705 -6.66 -15.59 14.19
CA TYR A 705 -5.25 -15.56 14.60
C TYR A 705 -4.36 -15.03 13.47
N ASP A 706 -4.43 -15.66 12.30
CA ASP A 706 -3.60 -15.35 11.14
C ASP A 706 -4.39 -15.25 9.81
N PRO A 707 -5.60 -14.64 9.78
CA PRO A 707 -6.34 -14.50 8.53
C PRO A 707 -5.57 -13.62 7.54
N VAL A 708 -5.52 -14.07 6.29
CA VAL A 708 -4.87 -13.33 5.21
C VAL A 708 -5.66 -12.07 4.87
N VAL A 709 -4.96 -10.96 4.70
CA VAL A 709 -5.54 -9.71 4.22
C VAL A 709 -5.57 -9.72 2.69
N ARG A 710 -6.72 -9.39 2.11
CA ARG A 710 -6.95 -9.40 0.65
C ARG A 710 -7.85 -8.24 0.25
N SER A 711 -7.92 -7.96 -1.04
CA SER A 711 -8.93 -7.05 -1.61
C SER A 711 -10.09 -7.80 -2.27
N THR A 712 -9.90 -9.08 -2.62
CA THR A 712 -10.90 -9.90 -3.31
C THR A 712 -11.06 -11.26 -2.65
N VAL A 713 -12.29 -11.71 -2.43
CA VAL A 713 -12.60 -13.03 -1.86
C VAL A 713 -13.64 -13.76 -2.69
N GLN A 714 -13.44 -15.06 -2.88
CA GLN A 714 -14.39 -15.93 -3.54
C GLN A 714 -15.54 -16.34 -2.61
N VAL A 715 -16.70 -16.61 -3.19
CA VAL A 715 -17.87 -17.13 -2.49
C VAL A 715 -18.45 -18.26 -3.34
N TYR A 716 -18.50 -19.46 -2.76
CA TYR A 716 -18.87 -20.68 -3.49
C TYR A 716 -20.40 -20.82 -3.59
N PRO A 717 -20.93 -21.48 -4.64
CA PRO A 717 -22.37 -21.71 -4.79
C PRO A 717 -23.01 -22.33 -3.54
N GLY A 718 -24.09 -21.74 -3.05
CA GLY A 718 -24.84 -22.22 -1.87
C GLY A 718 -24.06 -22.18 -0.55
N ARG A 719 -23.04 -21.31 -0.48
CA ARG A 719 -22.14 -21.17 0.68
C ARG A 719 -21.93 -19.70 1.03
N TRP A 720 -21.33 -19.48 2.20
CA TRP A 720 -21.00 -18.16 2.69
C TRP A 720 -19.51 -17.97 2.91
N THR A 721 -19.06 -16.72 2.79
CA THR A 721 -17.71 -16.28 3.15
C THR A 721 -17.77 -15.00 3.95
N ALA A 722 -17.06 -14.96 5.07
CA ALA A 722 -17.05 -13.83 6.00
C ALA A 722 -15.68 -13.15 6.01
N VAL A 723 -15.70 -11.81 5.95
CA VAL A 723 -14.52 -10.95 6.02
C VAL A 723 -14.71 -9.85 7.06
N SER A 724 -13.59 -9.36 7.61
CA SER A 724 -13.57 -8.22 8.52
C SER A 724 -12.72 -7.10 7.93
N ALA A 725 -13.25 -5.89 7.84
CA ALA A 725 -12.57 -4.69 7.36
C ALA A 725 -12.51 -3.62 8.46
N PHE A 726 -11.36 -2.96 8.60
CA PHE A 726 -11.23 -1.78 9.47
C PHE A 726 -11.38 -0.53 8.62
N LEU A 727 -12.43 0.25 8.87
CA LEU A 727 -12.82 1.38 8.02
C LEU A 727 -12.00 2.65 8.33
N ASP A 728 -10.70 2.61 8.10
CA ASP A 728 -9.73 3.69 8.36
C ASP A 728 -9.50 4.64 7.18
N ASN A 729 -10.24 4.46 6.09
CA ASN A 729 -10.06 5.20 4.84
C ASN A 729 -11.35 5.98 4.50
N PRO A 730 -11.51 7.23 4.99
CA PRO A 730 -12.62 8.08 4.60
C PRO A 730 -12.73 8.27 3.09
N GLY A 731 -13.94 8.15 2.57
CA GLY A 731 -14.22 8.22 1.14
C GLY A 731 -15.52 7.52 0.76
N MET A 732 -15.74 7.38 -0.54
CA MET A 732 -16.82 6.56 -1.10
C MET A 732 -16.20 5.38 -1.81
N TRP A 733 -16.57 4.16 -1.42
CA TRP A 733 -15.88 2.94 -1.85
C TRP A 733 -16.87 1.94 -2.39
N ASN A 734 -16.55 1.35 -3.54
CA ASN A 734 -17.40 0.35 -4.17
C ASN A 734 -17.14 -1.05 -3.56
N LEU A 735 -18.22 -1.78 -3.31
CA LEU A 735 -18.21 -3.19 -2.95
C LEU A 735 -18.99 -3.94 -4.03
N ARG A 736 -18.31 -4.77 -4.82
CA ARG A 736 -18.88 -5.35 -6.04
C ARG A 736 -18.51 -6.82 -6.23
N SER A 737 -19.31 -7.51 -7.05
CA SER A 737 -18.84 -8.72 -7.73
C SER A 737 -17.71 -8.40 -8.72
N GLN A 738 -16.77 -9.32 -8.87
CA GLN A 738 -15.73 -9.31 -9.90
C GLN A 738 -16.13 -10.13 -11.13
N ASN A 739 -17.22 -10.90 -11.05
CA ASN A 739 -17.86 -11.43 -12.24
C ASN A 739 -18.47 -10.25 -13.01
N LEU A 740 -18.00 -10.03 -14.23
CA LEU A 740 -18.27 -8.79 -14.95
C LEU A 740 -19.75 -8.64 -15.30
N GLN A 741 -20.44 -9.74 -15.62
CA GLN A 741 -21.87 -9.71 -15.90
C GLN A 741 -22.68 -9.40 -14.63
N HIS A 742 -22.31 -10.02 -13.50
CA HIS A 742 -22.97 -9.76 -12.23
C HIS A 742 -22.86 -8.28 -11.85
N TRP A 743 -21.63 -7.72 -11.93
CA TRP A 743 -21.39 -6.30 -11.67
C TRP A 743 -22.16 -5.40 -12.64
N TYR A 744 -21.98 -5.59 -13.95
CA TYR A 744 -22.61 -4.75 -14.97
C TYR A 744 -24.15 -4.73 -14.87
N MET A 745 -24.74 -5.82 -14.39
CA MET A 745 -26.19 -5.97 -14.23
C MET A 745 -26.70 -5.59 -12.83
N GLY A 746 -25.85 -5.04 -11.95
CA GLY A 746 -26.26 -4.36 -10.72
C GLY A 746 -25.82 -5.02 -9.41
N GLN A 747 -24.92 -6.02 -9.41
CA GLN A 747 -24.42 -6.67 -8.20
C GLN A 747 -23.28 -5.89 -7.53
N GLU A 748 -23.59 -4.70 -7.05
CA GLU A 748 -22.66 -3.82 -6.34
C GLU A 748 -23.40 -2.93 -5.32
N ILE A 749 -22.66 -2.38 -4.35
CA ILE A 749 -23.12 -1.33 -3.44
C ILE A 749 -21.98 -0.32 -3.21
N TYR A 750 -22.30 0.86 -2.67
CA TYR A 750 -21.30 1.86 -2.29
C TYR A 750 -21.33 2.14 -0.79
N ILE A 751 -20.15 2.13 -0.17
CA ILE A 751 -19.95 2.41 1.24
C ILE A 751 -19.36 3.81 1.38
N ARG A 752 -20.08 4.71 2.06
CA ARG A 752 -19.57 6.01 2.47
C ARG A 752 -18.96 5.92 3.85
N VAL A 753 -17.65 6.09 3.92
CA VAL A 753 -16.91 6.16 5.18
C VAL A 753 -16.63 7.62 5.50
N HIS A 754 -17.28 8.16 6.54
CA HIS A 754 -17.11 9.58 6.91
C HIS A 754 -16.91 9.76 8.41
N ASN A 755 -16.37 10.92 8.79
CA ASN A 755 -16.22 11.37 10.17
C ASN A 755 -16.94 12.70 10.35
N ASP A 756 -17.69 12.85 11.43
CA ASP A 756 -18.42 14.09 11.75
C ASP A 756 -17.49 15.23 12.26
N ASP A 757 -16.25 14.92 12.67
CA ASP A 757 -15.27 15.88 13.20
C ASP A 757 -14.46 16.62 12.09
N PRO A 758 -14.36 17.97 12.11
CA PRO A 758 -13.67 18.78 11.09
C PRO A 758 -12.12 18.68 11.00
N ASN A 759 -11.43 17.80 11.74
CA ASN A 759 -9.96 17.66 11.80
C ASN A 759 -9.30 17.05 10.50
N PRO A 760 -7.96 17.08 10.28
CA PRO A 760 -7.28 16.67 9.04
C PRO A 760 -7.20 15.14 8.82
N ALA A 761 -7.99 14.35 9.56
CA ALA A 761 -8.34 12.97 9.19
C ALA A 761 -9.46 12.95 8.11
N LYS A 762 -9.45 13.97 7.24
CA LYS A 762 -10.39 14.15 6.14
C LYS A 762 -9.80 13.53 4.89
N GLU A 763 -10.67 12.95 4.08
CA GLU A 763 -10.37 12.65 2.69
C GLU A 763 -9.78 13.89 1.99
N ARG A 764 -8.91 13.65 1.00
CA ARG A 764 -8.36 14.72 0.16
C ARG A 764 -9.48 15.51 -0.52
N PRO A 765 -9.29 16.82 -0.74
CA PRO A 765 -10.23 17.59 -1.54
C PRO A 765 -10.31 17.02 -2.96
N PRO A 766 -11.41 17.28 -3.68
CA PRO A 766 -11.49 16.93 -5.08
C PRO A 766 -10.31 17.50 -5.87
N PRO A 767 -9.78 16.77 -6.87
CA PRO A 767 -8.65 17.25 -7.66
C PRO A 767 -9.06 18.45 -8.54
N GLU A 768 -8.09 19.30 -8.89
CA GLU A 768 -8.35 20.50 -9.70
C GLU A 768 -8.89 20.17 -11.11
N ASN A 769 -8.57 18.99 -11.62
CA ASN A 769 -9.03 18.47 -12.91
C ASN A 769 -10.27 17.56 -12.78
N LEU A 770 -11.07 17.69 -11.72
CA LEU A 770 -12.26 16.86 -11.51
C LEU A 770 -13.22 16.94 -12.71
N LEU A 771 -13.59 15.78 -13.26
CA LEU A 771 -14.64 15.69 -14.27
C LEU A 771 -16.02 15.76 -13.63
N LEU A 772 -16.94 16.49 -14.27
CA LEU A 772 -18.33 16.64 -13.86
C LEU A 772 -19.29 15.99 -14.87
N CYS A 773 -20.44 15.53 -14.39
CA CYS A 773 -21.45 14.79 -15.17
C CYS A 773 -22.84 14.93 -14.53
N GLY A 774 -23.87 14.50 -15.27
CA GLY A 774 -25.25 14.54 -14.83
C GLY A 774 -25.71 15.95 -14.46
N ILE A 775 -26.19 16.14 -13.22
CA ILE A 775 -26.71 17.45 -12.75
C ILE A 775 -25.64 18.55 -12.62
N PHE A 776 -24.36 18.19 -12.78
CA PHE A 776 -23.23 19.12 -12.77
C PHE A 776 -22.61 19.34 -14.16
N ASP A 777 -23.14 18.70 -15.21
CA ASP A 777 -22.68 18.97 -16.58
C ASP A 777 -23.21 20.36 -16.98
N GLU A 778 -22.31 21.31 -17.23
CA GLU A 778 -22.67 22.59 -17.84
C GLU A 778 -23.08 22.30 -19.29
N SER A 779 -24.38 22.21 -19.56
CA SER A 779 -24.83 22.08 -20.94
C SER A 779 -24.32 23.28 -21.75
N PRO A 780 -23.82 23.09 -22.99
CA PRO A 780 -23.55 24.22 -23.87
C PRO A 780 -24.87 24.97 -24.08
N SER A 781 -24.79 26.30 -24.03
CA SER A 781 -25.86 27.26 -24.35
C SER A 781 -26.86 26.71 -25.38
N PRO A 782 -28.19 26.86 -25.18
CA PRO A 782 -29.15 26.44 -26.19
C PRO A 782 -28.76 27.05 -27.53
N SER A 783 -28.68 26.19 -28.55
CA SER A 783 -28.41 26.51 -29.94
C SER A 783 -28.92 27.89 -30.30
N GLY A 784 -28.00 28.75 -30.77
CA GLY A 784 -28.33 30.08 -31.25
C GLY A 784 -29.54 30.04 -32.16
N ALA A 785 -30.43 31.03 -31.97
CA ALA A 785 -31.63 31.21 -32.78
C ALA A 785 -31.33 30.99 -34.28
N PRO A 786 -32.25 30.38 -35.04
CA PRO A 786 -32.03 30.11 -36.45
C PRO A 786 -31.73 31.42 -37.18
N ALA A 787 -30.67 31.41 -37.99
CA ALA A 787 -30.33 32.56 -38.84
C ALA A 787 -31.56 32.97 -39.67
N PRO A 788 -31.89 34.27 -39.75
CA PRO A 788 -33.05 34.71 -40.51
C PRO A 788 -32.86 34.31 -41.99
N GLN A 789 -33.86 33.66 -42.56
CA GLN A 789 -33.82 33.29 -43.98
C GLN A 789 -33.67 34.56 -44.85
N PRO A 790 -32.79 34.52 -45.86
CA PRO A 790 -32.66 35.63 -46.79
C PRO A 790 -33.96 35.80 -47.58
N ARG A 791 -34.46 37.04 -47.63
CA ARG A 791 -35.56 37.44 -48.52
C ARG A 791 -35.09 37.51 -49.96
#